data_AF-A0A3D2EEY3-F1
#
_entry.id   AF-A0A3D2EEY3-F1
#
_cell.length_a   1.000
_cell.length_b   1.000
_cell.length_c   1.000
_cell.angle_alpha   90.00
_cell.angle_beta   90.00
_cell.angle_gamma   90.00
#
_symmetry.space_group_name_H-M   'P 1'
#
loop_
_entity.id
_entity.type
_entity.pdbx_description
1 polymer ?
#
loop_
_entity_poly.entity_id
_entity_poly.type
_entity_poly.pdbx_seq_one_letter_code
_entity_poly.pdbx_strand_id
1 'polypeptide(L)'
;MKKVLSRWYLLVIGGFLLAAMAVFLLCGEDSVIAVHDNLDLFIPQLQMMKNDHSFFSHDAYVDFLGGISRDTLFSEFYIYTILFMLLPAFPAYITAYFLKILIAIAGSVLLGRELLGEKYKSQQALVWLCGFAYGILNVFPAFGIPFASIPLLLFLLVKIMRKPSWGLYAALFFYPVLSYFSYFGLFILAYMALAFVILWIRDRKFPGRMLLAIIVLSVGYIVCEYRLFYMMLFDDEVTIRSTIVAGNYTISEVLATIGDSLVKGMFHAESVHMYVVLPVCAIYFFYLNISYLVKKNARGIFHDWYNLLMLILVFNSLVYGIYYLEPVRNVVEFLCPPLTGWQFNRTIFFNPFVWYAAFFLVLKRLYEKEKKGLRVAADLLALAAVLVILGSNTRYNDLYHTCFSKVYEMVKGQKANDLTYREFYSTDLFEKAKEDIGYCGQWSVAYGFYPAILEYNDIATLDGYLGFYSQNYKEEFRKMIAPALDRVEESRLYFDEWGARAYLYSGTDPSIINSSRIYEVTDHDLYLDVDQFKRLGGRYIFSRIDLGNAEEIGLTLIGTYTDEASPYTLYVYQTTSRYRDVDHANLTLEEMKQTTCDMELLDAQLTEMKELAAEAEAAGEAKDPERVKELFEETLDEVEKLSTCYSLSQITYYQNIFDEENQEIQAELLDDVMDYGDRLNVAIRELCKSPYQNTMTELMNADQVEAYLEYEEMTDEEKELTAKENSLEQEYEQLSSEEFYYEYDGEEWDLNRLNMEADEMDHDAVVEIYQGICKQRNDAVGEVFMELVDVRNEIAKLNGYDNYAEYAYDAVYVRDYTLDETRDLLKEIRKHVVPVMADMKDVLNDTDYMRLYTEGQGIESTSIIEQIGPYLEEIDPELKDTQEHFLKYRLYDMDTSQNKANTAFTMRLSYFKDGFIYGQMYDNYMDYYNVIHEFGHYNNVYRSADTFFESSNNIDVSEIHSQGMQMLFYDYYDELLGEDIGDIYAFYDVYSMADNAISTALISEFEIAAYENPDMTLEELNKLYLQLSRRYGMQYDSKIKELYTWSEVPHIFTSPCYYFSYLTSAFSSLDILTMAEEDRHEAVETYMTLTTIPGYVPYCSAVEYAGLRDIFDDGVAQDIIEETASILGVKGY
;
A
#
# COMPACT_ATOMS: atom_id res chain seq x y z
N MET A 1 30.79 53.22 -19.84
CA MET A 1 29.82 53.95 -19.00
C MET A 1 28.46 54.22 -19.67
N LYS A 2 28.32 55.02 -20.76
CA LYS A 2 26.98 55.37 -21.32
C LYS A 2 26.09 54.18 -21.73
N LYS A 3 26.65 53.12 -22.34
CA LYS A 3 25.90 51.88 -22.67
C LYS A 3 25.46 51.10 -21.43
N VAL A 4 26.28 51.09 -20.38
CA VAL A 4 26.00 50.43 -19.09
C VAL A 4 24.89 51.19 -18.33
N LEU A 5 24.98 52.52 -18.27
CA LEU A 5 23.95 53.41 -17.70
C LEU A 5 22.59 53.29 -18.43
N SER A 6 22.58 52.99 -19.73
CA SER A 6 21.32 52.81 -20.49
C SER A 6 20.58 51.50 -20.20
N ARG A 7 21.21 50.55 -19.50
CA ARG A 7 20.64 49.25 -19.12
C ARG A 7 20.79 48.98 -17.62
N TRP A 8 20.68 50.03 -16.81
CA TRP A 8 20.86 49.98 -15.35
C TRP A 8 19.97 48.94 -14.67
N TYR A 9 18.75 48.71 -15.17
CA TYR A 9 17.81 47.72 -14.63
C TYR A 9 18.34 46.28 -14.71
N LEU A 10 19.19 45.96 -15.70
CA LEU A 10 19.85 44.65 -15.77
C LEU A 10 20.92 44.49 -14.69
N LEU A 11 21.54 45.57 -14.22
CA LEU A 11 22.49 45.52 -13.11
C LEU A 11 21.76 45.27 -11.79
N VAL A 12 20.56 45.82 -11.61
CA VAL A 12 19.73 45.56 -10.43
C VAL A 12 19.32 44.08 -10.40
N ILE A 13 18.78 43.58 -11.51
CA ILE A 13 18.33 42.18 -11.62
C ILE A 13 19.53 41.22 -11.48
N GLY A 14 20.60 41.43 -12.25
CA GLY A 14 21.79 40.58 -12.19
C GLY A 14 22.49 40.66 -10.82
N GLY A 15 22.52 41.84 -10.20
CA GLY A 15 23.06 42.03 -8.86
C GLY A 15 22.25 41.27 -7.81
N PHE A 16 20.93 41.30 -7.89
CA PHE A 16 20.07 40.48 -7.02
C PHE A 16 20.31 38.99 -7.23
N LEU A 17 20.27 38.50 -8.48
CA LEU A 17 20.44 37.07 -8.76
C LEU A 17 21.79 36.55 -8.26
N LEU A 18 22.86 37.32 -8.47
CA LEU A 18 24.19 36.97 -7.96
C LEU A 18 24.27 37.01 -6.44
N ALA A 19 23.65 38.01 -5.80
CA ALA A 19 23.65 38.12 -4.34
C ALA A 19 22.84 37.00 -3.68
N ALA A 20 21.62 36.73 -4.16
CA ALA A 20 20.78 35.65 -3.67
C ALA A 20 21.46 34.29 -3.88
N MET A 21 22.06 34.05 -5.05
CA MET A 21 22.82 32.84 -5.33
C MET A 21 24.02 32.70 -4.39
N ALA A 22 24.75 33.79 -4.14
CA ALA A 22 25.85 33.77 -3.18
C ALA A 22 25.39 33.44 -1.76
N VAL A 23 24.23 33.95 -1.32
CA VAL A 23 23.66 33.60 -0.01
C VAL A 23 23.38 32.11 0.08
N PHE A 24 22.61 31.54 -0.86
CA PHE A 24 22.26 30.12 -0.81
C PHE A 24 23.46 29.19 -1.03
N LEU A 25 24.44 29.57 -1.85
CA LEU A 25 25.68 28.78 -2.02
C LEU A 25 26.58 28.83 -0.78
N LEU A 26 26.66 29.97 -0.09
CA LEU A 26 27.50 30.10 1.11
C LEU A 26 26.85 29.49 2.34
N CYS A 27 25.52 29.57 2.46
CA CYS A 27 24.78 28.97 3.58
C CYS A 27 24.52 27.47 3.34
N GLY A 28 24.40 27.02 2.09
CA GLY A 28 24.02 25.64 1.78
C GLY A 28 22.72 25.26 2.50
N GLU A 29 22.68 24.03 3.01
CA GLU A 29 21.57 23.51 3.82
C GLU A 29 21.40 24.20 5.18
N ASP A 30 22.32 25.08 5.59
CA ASP A 30 22.10 25.94 6.75
C ASP A 30 21.22 27.16 6.43
N SER A 31 20.52 27.13 5.28
CA SER A 31 19.49 28.09 4.90
C SER A 31 18.18 27.79 5.63
N VAL A 32 17.44 28.84 6.00
CA VAL A 32 16.11 28.71 6.62
C VAL A 32 15.07 28.72 5.50
N ILE A 33 14.40 27.58 5.32
CA ILE A 33 13.38 27.35 4.30
C ILE A 33 12.02 27.20 4.98
N ALA A 34 10.97 27.75 4.37
CA ALA A 34 9.62 27.64 4.90
C ALA A 34 9.17 26.16 5.02
N VAL A 35 8.65 25.79 6.19
CA VAL A 35 8.16 24.42 6.46
C VAL A 35 6.81 24.17 5.81
N HIS A 36 5.79 24.95 6.16
CA HIS A 36 4.38 24.69 5.84
C HIS A 36 4.06 24.51 4.34
N ASP A 37 3.43 23.37 4.06
CA ASP A 37 3.10 22.80 2.74
C ASP A 37 4.34 22.62 1.83
N ASN A 38 5.54 22.54 2.40
CA ASN A 38 6.81 22.56 1.65
C ASN A 38 7.81 21.52 2.16
N LEU A 39 8.50 21.80 3.27
CA LEU A 39 9.39 20.81 3.90
C LEU A 39 8.59 19.69 4.58
N ASP A 40 7.34 19.95 4.95
CA ASP A 40 6.41 19.00 5.57
C ASP A 40 5.48 18.29 4.57
N LEU A 41 5.73 18.41 3.26
CA LEU A 41 4.81 17.86 2.24
C LEU A 41 5.50 17.47 0.92
N PHE A 42 5.90 18.45 0.10
CA PHE A 42 6.29 18.15 -1.29
C PHE A 42 7.73 17.71 -1.48
N ILE A 43 8.65 18.30 -0.71
CA ILE A 43 10.06 17.90 -0.75
C ILE A 43 10.24 16.44 -0.30
N PRO A 44 9.66 15.99 0.84
CA PRO A 44 9.80 14.60 1.28
C PRO A 44 9.17 13.61 0.30
N GLN A 45 7.96 13.85 -0.20
CA GLN A 45 7.33 12.99 -1.22
C GLN A 45 8.19 12.82 -2.49
N LEU A 46 8.87 13.88 -2.94
CA LEU A 46 9.79 13.80 -4.09
C LEU A 46 11.12 13.11 -3.75
N GLN A 47 11.53 13.14 -2.49
CA GLN A 47 12.73 12.45 -2.02
C GLN A 47 12.45 10.95 -1.85
N MET A 48 11.33 10.59 -1.22
CA MET A 48 10.82 9.23 -1.08
C MET A 48 10.69 8.54 -2.45
N MET A 49 9.96 9.11 -3.41
CA MET A 49 9.84 8.52 -4.77
C MET A 49 11.19 8.33 -5.50
N LYS A 50 12.24 9.00 -5.05
CA LYS A 50 13.59 8.82 -5.57
C LYS A 50 14.33 7.68 -4.87
N ASN A 51 14.12 7.51 -3.56
CA ASN A 51 14.68 6.44 -2.77
C ASN A 51 14.08 5.10 -3.19
N ASP A 52 12.75 4.97 -3.14
CA ASP A 52 11.99 3.73 -3.43
C ASP A 52 11.89 3.44 -4.94
N HIS A 53 12.60 4.21 -5.77
CA HIS A 53 12.62 4.10 -7.24
C HIS A 53 11.23 4.16 -7.94
N SER A 54 10.19 4.63 -7.24
CA SER A 54 8.80 4.66 -7.71
C SER A 54 8.45 5.83 -8.64
N PHE A 55 9.41 6.68 -9.04
CA PHE A 55 9.09 7.89 -9.80
C PHE A 55 8.38 7.64 -11.15
N PHE A 56 8.71 6.54 -11.85
CA PHE A 56 8.13 6.14 -13.14
C PHE A 56 7.33 4.82 -13.08
N SER A 57 7.22 4.18 -11.92
CA SER A 57 6.49 2.92 -11.77
C SER A 57 4.99 3.12 -12.06
N HIS A 58 4.34 2.05 -12.52
CA HIS A 58 2.89 1.94 -12.64
C HIS A 58 2.45 0.84 -11.67
N ASP A 59 1.23 0.93 -11.15
CA ASP A 59 0.66 -0.07 -10.24
C ASP A 59 1.59 -0.40 -9.06
N ALA A 60 2.27 0.61 -8.53
CA ALA A 60 3.20 0.49 -7.42
C ALA A 60 2.72 1.31 -6.22
N TYR A 61 2.98 0.80 -5.04
CA TYR A 61 2.78 1.50 -3.78
C TYR A 61 4.06 2.25 -3.35
N VAL A 62 3.93 3.16 -2.39
CA VAL A 62 5.04 3.94 -1.85
C VAL A 62 5.07 3.86 -0.33
N ASP A 63 6.22 4.07 0.27
CA ASP A 63 6.49 3.91 1.71
C ASP A 63 5.92 5.07 2.57
N PHE A 64 4.67 5.44 2.29
CA PHE A 64 4.00 6.61 2.83
C PHE A 64 2.50 6.36 2.96
N LEU A 65 1.95 6.75 4.12
CA LEU A 65 0.56 6.51 4.51
C LEU A 65 0.15 5.04 4.38
N GLY A 66 1.03 4.14 4.84
CA GLY A 66 0.75 2.69 4.89
C GLY A 66 0.62 2.04 3.52
N GLY A 67 1.36 2.54 2.51
CA GLY A 67 1.36 1.95 1.18
C GLY A 67 0.29 2.53 0.25
N ILE A 68 0.30 3.85 -0.01
CA ILE A 68 -0.65 4.41 -1.01
C ILE A 68 -0.16 4.21 -2.43
N SER A 69 -1.08 4.16 -3.40
CA SER A 69 -0.72 4.10 -4.81
C SER A 69 0.12 5.31 -5.23
N ARG A 70 1.20 5.04 -5.97
CA ARG A 70 2.05 6.05 -6.62
C ARG A 70 1.24 7.02 -7.48
N ASP A 71 0.10 6.60 -8.03
CA ASP A 71 -0.72 7.45 -8.91
C ASP A 71 -1.36 8.64 -8.18
N THR A 72 -1.49 8.57 -6.86
CA THR A 72 -2.01 9.67 -6.02
C THR A 72 -1.06 10.88 -5.94
N LEU A 73 0.20 10.70 -6.33
CA LEU A 73 1.27 11.71 -6.25
C LEU A 73 1.49 12.46 -7.58
N PHE A 74 2.42 13.43 -7.57
CA PHE A 74 2.66 14.32 -8.71
C PHE A 74 3.11 13.58 -9.98
N SER A 75 2.71 14.12 -11.13
CA SER A 75 3.27 13.68 -12.41
C SER A 75 4.78 13.94 -12.51
N GLU A 76 5.44 12.95 -13.08
CA GLU A 76 6.82 12.95 -13.54
C GLU A 76 7.13 14.03 -14.58
N PHE A 77 6.13 14.60 -15.26
CA PHE A 77 6.34 15.54 -16.36
C PHE A 77 6.48 17.00 -15.93
N TYR A 78 6.25 17.31 -14.66
CA TYR A 78 6.44 18.67 -14.16
C TYR A 78 7.92 19.05 -14.10
N ILE A 79 8.25 20.25 -14.54
CA ILE A 79 9.64 20.72 -14.45
C ILE A 79 10.16 20.75 -13.01
N TYR A 80 9.27 20.94 -12.04
CA TYR A 80 9.64 20.92 -10.62
C TYR A 80 10.05 19.52 -10.18
N THR A 81 9.26 18.49 -10.51
CA THR A 81 9.56 17.09 -10.14
C THR A 81 10.80 16.57 -10.86
N ILE A 82 10.95 16.88 -12.15
CA ILE A 82 12.16 16.57 -12.95
C ILE A 82 13.44 17.12 -12.28
N LEU A 83 13.39 18.33 -11.70
CA LEU A 83 14.58 18.89 -11.03
C LEU A 83 15.00 18.09 -9.80
N PHE A 84 14.05 17.55 -9.02
CA PHE A 84 14.33 16.74 -7.83
C PHE A 84 14.87 15.35 -8.19
N MET A 85 14.50 14.81 -9.34
CA MET A 85 15.07 13.55 -9.83
C MET A 85 16.49 13.73 -10.37
N LEU A 86 16.80 14.89 -10.97
CA LEU A 86 18.12 15.16 -11.56
C LEU A 86 19.16 15.69 -10.56
N LEU A 87 18.74 16.26 -9.44
CA LEU A 87 19.61 16.94 -8.46
C LEU A 87 19.28 16.46 -7.04
N PRO A 88 20.19 16.62 -6.06
CA PRO A 88 19.81 16.49 -4.66
C PRO A 88 18.72 17.53 -4.27
N ALA A 89 17.88 17.22 -3.29
CA ALA A 89 16.67 17.98 -2.97
C ALA A 89 16.92 19.48 -2.72
N PHE A 90 17.90 19.84 -1.88
CA PHE A 90 18.20 21.25 -1.62
C PHE A 90 18.67 22.02 -2.88
N PRO A 91 19.68 21.55 -3.65
CA PRO A 91 20.02 22.13 -4.95
C PRO A 91 18.85 22.20 -5.95
N ALA A 92 17.97 21.20 -5.99
CA ALA A 92 16.78 21.19 -6.85
C ALA A 92 15.82 22.33 -6.48
N TYR A 93 15.53 22.48 -5.18
CA TYR A 93 14.69 23.56 -4.64
C TYR A 93 15.22 24.94 -5.00
N ILE A 94 16.52 25.19 -4.76
CA ILE A 94 17.15 26.48 -5.08
C ILE A 94 17.17 26.72 -6.60
N THR A 95 17.39 25.68 -7.41
CA THR A 95 17.32 25.78 -8.87
C THR A 95 15.91 26.18 -9.33
N ALA A 96 14.87 25.57 -8.77
CA ALA A 96 13.47 25.92 -9.04
C ALA A 96 13.16 27.37 -8.64
N TYR A 97 13.67 27.85 -7.51
CA TYR A 97 13.54 29.25 -7.07
C TYR A 97 14.08 30.24 -8.12
N PHE A 98 15.28 30.00 -8.66
CA PHE A 98 15.84 30.86 -9.71
C PHE A 98 15.16 30.68 -11.06
N LEU A 99 14.79 29.45 -11.42
CA LEU A 99 14.09 29.15 -12.67
C LEU A 99 12.74 29.88 -12.72
N LYS A 100 11.99 29.89 -11.62
CA LYS A 100 10.76 30.69 -11.44
C LYS A 100 10.99 32.16 -11.85
N ILE A 101 12.00 32.80 -11.28
CA ILE A 101 12.30 34.22 -11.55
C ILE A 101 12.64 34.44 -13.02
N LEU A 102 13.45 33.55 -13.61
CA LEU A 102 13.85 33.63 -15.01
C LEU A 102 12.67 33.44 -15.97
N ILE A 103 11.76 32.51 -15.68
CA ILE A 103 10.53 32.28 -16.47
C ILE A 103 9.64 33.52 -16.43
N ALA A 104 9.41 34.11 -15.25
CA ALA A 104 8.59 35.32 -15.11
C ALA A 104 9.16 36.50 -15.91
N ILE A 105 10.48 36.71 -15.84
CA ILE A 105 11.15 37.77 -16.61
C ILE A 105 11.06 37.48 -18.11
N ALA A 106 11.40 36.26 -18.55
CA ALA A 106 11.39 35.87 -19.96
C ALA A 106 9.98 35.98 -20.55
N GLY A 107 8.98 35.43 -19.88
CA GLY A 107 7.57 35.53 -20.26
C GLY A 107 7.11 36.98 -20.36
N SER A 108 7.41 37.80 -19.35
CA SER A 108 7.07 39.24 -19.35
C SER A 108 7.75 40.03 -20.46
N VAL A 109 9.01 39.71 -20.77
CA VAL A 109 9.77 40.33 -21.87
C VAL A 109 9.20 39.95 -23.22
N LEU A 110 8.88 38.67 -23.44
CA LEU A 110 8.26 38.17 -24.67
C LEU A 110 6.89 38.81 -24.89
N LEU A 111 6.04 38.79 -23.86
CA LEU A 111 4.71 39.42 -23.88
C LEU A 111 4.82 40.93 -24.10
N GLY A 112 5.72 41.60 -23.39
CA GLY A 112 5.95 43.04 -23.51
C GLY A 112 6.43 43.46 -24.90
N ARG A 113 7.31 42.68 -25.54
CA ARG A 113 7.73 42.92 -26.94
C ARG A 113 6.55 42.83 -27.90
N GLU A 114 5.71 41.81 -27.73
CA GLU A 114 4.55 41.58 -28.58
C GLU A 114 3.46 42.66 -28.39
N LEU A 115 3.20 43.09 -27.15
CA LEU A 115 2.15 44.09 -26.86
C LEU A 115 2.59 45.53 -27.15
N LEU A 116 3.86 45.88 -26.94
CA LEU A 116 4.35 47.26 -27.08
C LEU A 116 4.90 47.60 -28.47
N GLY A 117 5.33 46.60 -29.25
CA GLY A 117 5.91 46.81 -30.59
C GLY A 117 7.08 47.80 -30.58
N GLU A 118 7.04 48.83 -31.42
CA GLU A 118 8.10 49.84 -31.51
C GLU A 118 8.34 50.61 -30.20
N LYS A 119 7.32 50.74 -29.35
CA LYS A 119 7.43 51.43 -28.06
C LYS A 119 8.25 50.65 -27.04
N TYR A 120 8.47 49.34 -27.25
CA TYR A 120 9.20 48.48 -26.32
C TYR A 120 10.58 49.04 -25.96
N LYS A 121 11.35 49.53 -26.94
CA LYS A 121 12.70 50.07 -26.68
C LYS A 121 12.70 51.23 -25.67
N SER A 122 11.64 52.04 -25.67
CA SER A 122 11.51 53.18 -24.75
C SER A 122 10.98 52.80 -23.36
N GLN A 123 10.37 51.61 -23.22
CA GLN A 123 9.69 51.13 -22.02
C GLN A 123 10.32 49.83 -21.47
N GLN A 124 11.45 49.39 -22.04
CA GLN A 124 12.06 48.10 -21.70
C GLN A 124 12.42 48.02 -20.21
N ALA A 125 12.91 49.09 -19.59
CA ALA A 125 13.26 49.08 -18.16
C ALA A 125 12.06 48.69 -17.29
N LEU A 126 10.87 49.22 -17.61
CA LEU A 126 9.63 48.92 -16.91
C LEU A 126 9.22 47.45 -17.08
N VAL A 127 9.30 46.90 -18.31
CA VAL A 127 8.95 45.50 -18.58
C VAL A 127 9.84 44.55 -17.77
N TRP A 128 11.15 44.81 -17.75
CA TRP A 128 12.10 43.99 -17.01
C TRP A 128 11.91 44.10 -15.49
N LEU A 129 11.71 45.31 -14.96
CA LEU A 129 11.53 45.52 -13.51
C LEU A 129 10.20 44.97 -13.00
N CYS A 130 9.10 45.15 -13.74
CA CYS A 130 7.82 44.57 -13.36
C CYS A 130 7.80 43.05 -13.50
N GLY A 131 8.41 42.50 -14.56
CA GLY A 131 8.57 41.05 -14.72
C GLY A 131 9.45 40.45 -13.62
N PHE A 132 10.50 41.15 -13.22
CA PHE A 132 11.34 40.76 -12.08
C PHE A 132 10.58 40.85 -10.75
N ALA A 133 9.88 41.97 -10.48
CA ALA A 133 9.06 42.12 -9.28
C ALA A 133 8.01 41.00 -9.15
N TYR A 134 7.37 40.64 -10.26
CA TYR A 134 6.44 39.51 -10.30
C TYR A 134 7.14 38.16 -10.04
N GLY A 135 8.31 37.95 -10.66
CA GLY A 135 9.08 36.71 -10.51
C GLY A 135 9.64 36.47 -9.12
N ILE A 136 9.93 37.52 -8.33
CA ILE A 136 10.43 37.39 -6.96
C ILE A 136 9.32 37.35 -5.90
N LEU A 137 8.04 37.31 -6.29
CA LEU A 137 6.97 37.12 -5.32
C LEU A 137 7.17 35.80 -4.56
N ASN A 138 7.06 35.89 -3.23
CA ASN A 138 7.19 34.78 -2.30
C ASN A 138 5.85 34.03 -2.23
N VAL A 139 5.53 33.36 -3.33
CA VAL A 139 4.39 32.45 -3.43
C VAL A 139 4.80 31.04 -3.04
N PHE A 140 3.80 30.19 -2.88
CA PHE A 140 3.98 28.79 -2.58
C PHE A 140 5.02 28.09 -3.48
N PRO A 141 6.10 27.47 -2.94
CA PRO A 141 7.28 27.07 -3.72
C PRO A 141 7.01 26.05 -4.83
N ALA A 142 6.34 24.93 -4.53
CA ALA A 142 6.03 23.90 -5.51
C ALA A 142 5.19 24.43 -6.70
N PHE A 143 4.33 25.42 -6.45
CA PHE A 143 3.52 26.06 -7.50
C PHE A 143 4.11 27.39 -7.99
N GLY A 144 5.31 27.75 -7.55
CA GLY A 144 5.94 29.02 -7.90
C GLY A 144 6.18 29.18 -9.40
N ILE A 145 6.60 28.11 -10.08
CA ILE A 145 6.78 28.09 -11.55
C ILE A 145 5.43 28.27 -12.28
N PRO A 146 4.36 27.53 -11.94
CA PRO A 146 3.00 27.79 -12.43
C PRO A 146 2.55 29.25 -12.30
N PHE A 147 2.78 29.89 -11.16
CA PHE A 147 2.53 31.34 -11.02
C PHE A 147 3.38 32.13 -12.04
N ALA A 148 4.70 31.94 -12.03
CA ALA A 148 5.62 32.71 -12.85
C ALA A 148 5.41 32.55 -14.36
N SER A 149 4.80 31.46 -14.83
CA SER A 149 4.64 31.13 -16.24
C SER A 149 3.44 31.81 -16.92
N ILE A 150 2.50 32.42 -16.18
CA ILE A 150 1.31 33.10 -16.74
C ILE A 150 1.65 34.12 -17.86
N PRO A 151 2.66 35.01 -17.72
CA PRO A 151 3.03 35.91 -18.81
C PRO A 151 3.47 35.19 -20.09
N LEU A 152 4.09 34.01 -19.98
CA LEU A 152 4.50 33.18 -21.12
C LEU A 152 3.28 32.60 -21.84
N LEU A 153 2.29 32.09 -21.10
CA LEU A 153 1.02 31.63 -21.67
C LEU A 153 0.32 32.75 -22.45
N LEU A 154 0.18 33.93 -21.84
CA LEU A 154 -0.43 35.08 -22.51
C LEU A 154 0.33 35.48 -23.77
N PHE A 155 1.66 35.38 -23.77
CA PHE A 155 2.46 35.60 -24.97
C PHE A 155 2.13 34.58 -26.07
N LEU A 156 2.07 33.30 -25.75
CA LEU A 156 1.72 32.24 -26.70
C LEU A 156 0.33 32.50 -27.29
N LEU A 157 -0.67 32.77 -26.45
CA LEU A 157 -2.04 33.03 -26.88
C LEU A 157 -2.14 34.29 -27.75
N VAL A 158 -1.55 35.42 -27.34
CA VAL A 158 -1.56 36.65 -28.15
C VAL A 158 -0.90 36.42 -29.50
N LYS A 159 0.21 35.69 -29.54
CA LYS A 159 0.95 35.43 -30.76
C LYS A 159 0.21 34.48 -31.69
N ILE A 160 -0.41 33.42 -31.17
CA ILE A 160 -1.29 32.51 -31.93
C ILE A 160 -2.45 33.28 -32.55
N MET A 161 -3.09 34.16 -31.77
CA MET A 161 -4.23 34.94 -32.27
C MET A 161 -3.84 35.91 -33.39
N ARG A 162 -2.62 36.47 -33.36
CA ARG A 162 -2.11 37.38 -34.40
C ARG A 162 -1.54 36.64 -35.61
N LYS A 163 -0.60 35.72 -35.40
CA LYS A 163 0.16 34.99 -36.42
C LYS A 163 0.39 33.53 -35.95
N PRO A 164 -0.58 32.63 -36.18
CA PRO A 164 -0.46 31.24 -35.76
C PRO A 164 0.65 30.52 -36.54
N SER A 165 1.30 29.57 -35.88
CA SER A 165 2.26 28.65 -36.50
C SER A 165 2.26 27.33 -35.72
N TRP A 166 2.58 26.22 -36.38
CA TRP A 166 2.64 24.91 -35.73
C TRP A 166 3.52 24.91 -34.47
N GLY A 167 4.71 25.52 -34.52
CA GLY A 167 5.59 25.59 -33.34
C GLY A 167 5.02 26.36 -32.14
N LEU A 168 4.03 27.24 -32.33
CA LEU A 168 3.35 27.92 -31.21
C LEU A 168 2.28 27.03 -30.57
N TYR A 169 1.60 26.21 -31.37
CA TYR A 169 0.68 25.21 -30.86
C TYR A 169 1.45 24.08 -30.15
N ALA A 170 2.60 23.65 -30.68
CA ALA A 170 3.48 22.72 -29.98
C ALA A 170 3.99 23.29 -28.64
N ALA A 171 4.40 24.56 -28.60
CA ALA A 171 4.79 25.20 -27.35
C ALA A 171 3.61 25.33 -26.35
N LEU A 172 2.37 25.47 -26.85
CA LEU A 172 1.18 25.48 -26.01
C LEU A 172 0.82 24.08 -25.49
N PHE A 173 1.02 23.04 -26.30
CA PHE A 173 0.85 21.64 -25.90
C PHE A 173 1.77 21.26 -24.74
N PHE A 174 3.03 21.71 -24.77
CA PHE A 174 4.00 21.48 -23.68
C PHE A 174 3.96 22.51 -22.53
N TYR A 175 3.02 23.46 -22.57
CA TYR A 175 2.86 24.42 -21.47
C TYR A 175 2.55 23.78 -20.10
N PRO A 176 1.79 22.67 -20.00
CA PRO A 176 1.50 21.98 -18.74
C PRO A 176 2.75 21.54 -17.95
N VAL A 177 3.89 21.30 -18.60
CA VAL A 177 5.19 21.08 -17.92
C VAL A 177 5.56 22.22 -16.94
N LEU A 178 5.06 23.44 -17.19
CA LEU A 178 5.27 24.63 -16.37
C LEU A 178 4.03 25.05 -15.56
N SER A 179 2.92 24.30 -15.63
CA SER A 179 1.63 24.74 -15.11
C SER A 179 0.84 23.56 -14.57
N TYR A 180 0.57 23.57 -13.26
CA TYR A 180 -0.16 22.50 -12.57
C TYR A 180 -1.66 22.51 -12.95
N PHE A 181 -2.23 21.35 -13.30
CA PHE A 181 -3.61 21.27 -13.81
C PHE A 181 -4.66 21.70 -12.77
N SER A 182 -4.61 21.11 -11.57
CA SER A 182 -5.64 21.29 -10.54
C SER A 182 -5.68 22.68 -9.92
N TYR A 183 -4.58 23.45 -9.96
CA TYR A 183 -4.55 24.83 -9.44
C TYR A 183 -4.66 25.89 -10.54
N PHE A 184 -4.07 25.66 -11.71
CA PHE A 184 -4.03 26.65 -12.79
C PHE A 184 -4.70 26.18 -14.07
N GLY A 185 -4.43 24.95 -14.51
CA GLY A 185 -4.87 24.44 -15.82
C GLY A 185 -6.36 24.52 -16.06
N LEU A 186 -7.16 24.00 -15.13
CA LEU A 186 -8.63 24.03 -15.22
C LEU A 186 -9.15 25.48 -15.36
N PHE A 187 -8.64 26.40 -14.53
CA PHE A 187 -9.06 27.81 -14.53
C PHE A 187 -8.55 28.58 -15.76
N ILE A 188 -7.34 28.26 -16.24
CA ILE A 188 -6.81 28.80 -17.50
C ILE A 188 -7.75 28.42 -18.66
N LEU A 189 -8.13 27.15 -18.75
CA LEU A 189 -9.06 26.66 -19.77
C LEU A 189 -10.42 27.36 -19.65
N ALA A 190 -10.94 27.55 -18.43
CA ALA A 190 -12.18 28.28 -18.18
C ALA A 190 -12.09 29.76 -18.64
N TYR A 191 -11.00 30.47 -18.31
CA TYR A 191 -10.79 31.84 -18.79
C TYR A 191 -10.62 31.91 -20.31
N MET A 192 -9.96 30.92 -20.93
CA MET A 192 -9.84 30.81 -22.38
C MET A 192 -11.20 30.55 -23.06
N ALA A 193 -12.04 29.71 -22.47
CA ALA A 193 -13.40 29.45 -22.93
C ALA A 193 -14.27 30.72 -22.83
N LEU A 194 -14.19 31.46 -21.72
CA LEU A 194 -14.85 32.75 -21.57
C LEU A 194 -14.35 33.76 -22.62
N ALA A 195 -13.04 33.82 -22.84
CA ALA A 195 -12.46 34.67 -23.88
C ALA A 195 -12.94 34.27 -25.28
N PHE A 196 -13.06 32.98 -25.58
CA PHE A 196 -13.62 32.47 -26.83
C PHE A 196 -15.05 32.99 -27.05
N VAL A 197 -15.93 32.88 -26.04
CA VAL A 197 -17.31 33.37 -26.12
C VAL A 197 -17.35 34.89 -26.34
N ILE A 198 -16.56 35.64 -25.58
CA ILE A 198 -16.49 37.11 -25.70
C ILE A 198 -16.02 37.51 -27.11
N LEU A 199 -14.97 36.88 -27.64
CA LEU A 199 -14.46 37.16 -28.97
C LEU A 199 -15.50 36.83 -30.05
N TRP A 200 -16.22 35.72 -29.90
CA TRP A 200 -17.25 35.32 -30.85
C TRP A 200 -18.39 36.34 -30.90
N ILE A 201 -18.89 36.77 -29.74
CA ILE A 201 -19.97 37.76 -29.64
C ILE A 201 -19.51 39.12 -30.18
N ARG A 202 -18.33 39.59 -29.76
CA ARG A 202 -17.79 40.92 -30.12
C ARG A 202 -17.50 41.02 -31.61
N ASP A 203 -16.79 40.04 -32.16
CA ASP A 203 -16.31 40.08 -33.54
C ASP A 203 -17.32 39.51 -34.54
N ARG A 204 -18.41 38.88 -34.04
CA ARG A 204 -19.44 38.18 -34.81
C ARG A 204 -18.85 37.16 -35.81
N LYS A 205 -17.70 36.58 -35.44
CA LYS A 205 -16.95 35.60 -36.23
C LYS A 205 -16.48 34.48 -35.32
N PHE A 206 -16.50 33.26 -35.83
CA PHE A 206 -16.07 32.09 -35.09
C PHE A 206 -14.56 32.16 -34.76
N PRO A 207 -14.15 32.21 -33.48
CA PRO A 207 -12.75 32.31 -33.09
C PRO A 207 -12.02 30.96 -33.15
N GLY A 208 -11.96 30.33 -34.33
CA GLY A 208 -11.41 28.97 -34.50
C GLY A 208 -9.96 28.80 -34.03
N ARG A 209 -9.14 29.86 -34.07
CA ARG A 209 -7.76 29.84 -33.52
C ARG A 209 -7.73 29.65 -32.00
N MET A 210 -8.67 30.29 -31.30
CA MET A 210 -8.81 30.17 -29.85
C MET A 210 -9.34 28.78 -29.49
N LEU A 211 -10.34 28.27 -30.23
CA LEU A 211 -10.84 26.91 -30.02
C LEU A 211 -9.73 25.86 -30.19
N LEU A 212 -8.93 25.96 -31.25
CA LEU A 212 -7.79 25.05 -31.44
C LEU A 212 -6.76 25.20 -30.30
N ALA A 213 -6.53 26.41 -29.79
CA ALA A 213 -5.63 26.62 -28.67
C ALA A 213 -6.16 25.98 -27.38
N ILE A 214 -7.46 26.05 -27.12
CA ILE A 214 -8.11 25.36 -26.00
C ILE A 214 -7.91 23.85 -26.14
N ILE A 215 -8.26 23.26 -27.29
CA ILE A 215 -8.12 21.81 -27.53
C ILE A 215 -6.67 21.36 -27.33
N VAL A 216 -5.71 22.06 -27.95
CA VAL A 216 -4.29 21.70 -27.86
C VAL A 216 -3.77 21.77 -26.43
N LEU A 217 -4.17 22.79 -25.67
CA LEU A 217 -3.79 22.91 -24.27
C LEU A 217 -4.46 21.84 -23.39
N SER A 218 -5.73 21.52 -23.65
CA SER A 218 -6.46 20.45 -22.95
C SER A 218 -5.80 19.09 -23.17
N VAL A 219 -5.46 18.73 -24.42
CA VAL A 219 -4.74 17.48 -24.70
C VAL A 219 -3.36 17.49 -24.03
N GLY A 220 -2.66 18.62 -24.03
CA GLY A 220 -1.41 18.76 -23.30
C GLY A 220 -1.56 18.46 -21.80
N TYR A 221 -2.63 18.95 -21.16
CA TYR A 221 -2.89 18.65 -19.75
C TYR A 221 -3.22 17.19 -19.53
N ILE A 222 -4.04 16.58 -20.38
CA ILE A 222 -4.38 15.16 -20.28
C ILE A 222 -3.14 14.28 -20.37
N VAL A 223 -2.23 14.57 -21.32
CA VAL A 223 -0.98 13.81 -21.46
C VAL A 223 -0.03 14.05 -20.28
N CYS A 224 0.06 15.29 -19.79
CA CYS A 224 0.93 15.64 -18.68
C CYS A 224 0.42 15.11 -17.33
N GLU A 225 -0.87 14.82 -17.20
CA GLU A 225 -1.53 14.41 -15.95
C GLU A 225 -2.27 13.07 -16.13
N TYR A 226 -1.72 12.19 -16.97
CA TYR A 226 -2.44 10.98 -17.38
C TYR A 226 -2.87 10.11 -16.19
N ARG A 227 -2.05 10.02 -15.12
CA ARG A 227 -2.36 9.33 -13.86
C ARG A 227 -3.60 9.92 -13.18
N LEU A 228 -3.63 11.24 -12.99
CA LEU A 228 -4.80 11.93 -12.44
C LEU A 228 -6.06 11.69 -13.28
N PHE A 229 -5.95 11.74 -14.61
CA PHE A 229 -7.10 11.47 -15.49
C PHE A 229 -7.50 9.99 -15.50
N TYR A 230 -6.55 9.07 -15.29
CA TYR A 230 -6.81 7.64 -15.17
C TYR A 230 -7.62 7.35 -13.91
N MET A 231 -7.09 7.74 -12.74
CA MET A 231 -7.82 7.61 -11.46
C MET A 231 -9.21 8.25 -11.52
N MET A 232 -9.32 9.48 -12.04
CA MET A 232 -10.62 10.16 -12.10
C MET A 232 -11.66 9.50 -13.01
N LEU A 233 -11.27 8.62 -13.94
CA LEU A 233 -12.17 8.05 -14.96
C LEU A 233 -12.37 6.54 -14.85
N PHE A 234 -11.46 5.83 -14.18
CA PHE A 234 -11.41 4.36 -14.18
C PHE A 234 -11.21 3.74 -12.79
N ASP A 235 -10.93 4.55 -11.76
CA ASP A 235 -10.75 4.07 -10.40
C ASP A 235 -12.05 4.30 -9.60
N ASP A 236 -12.51 3.25 -8.92
CA ASP A 236 -13.73 3.24 -8.11
C ASP A 236 -13.43 3.48 -6.60
N GLU A 237 -12.15 3.65 -6.23
CA GLU A 237 -11.76 3.88 -4.83
C GLU A 237 -12.37 5.17 -4.24
N VAL A 238 -13.06 5.02 -3.11
CA VAL A 238 -13.58 6.16 -2.35
C VAL A 238 -12.43 6.81 -1.58
N THR A 239 -12.07 8.02 -1.96
CA THR A 239 -11.02 8.80 -1.26
C THR A 239 -11.58 9.71 -0.18
N ILE A 240 -10.72 10.18 0.73
CA ILE A 240 -11.08 11.15 1.78
C ILE A 240 -11.71 12.45 1.25
N ARG A 241 -11.56 12.75 -0.06
CA ARG A 241 -12.19 13.92 -0.69
C ARG A 241 -13.70 13.91 -0.59
N SER A 242 -14.33 12.73 -0.50
CA SER A 242 -15.77 12.58 -0.37
C SER A 242 -16.29 13.04 1.00
N THR A 243 -15.47 12.94 2.05
CA THR A 243 -15.86 13.23 3.45
C THR A 243 -15.35 14.57 3.98
N ILE A 244 -14.45 15.27 3.27
CA ILE A 244 -13.92 16.57 3.70
C ILE A 244 -15.03 17.62 3.83
N VAL A 245 -15.17 18.19 5.04
CA VAL A 245 -16.09 19.29 5.32
C VAL A 245 -15.43 20.62 4.96
N ALA A 246 -15.99 21.30 3.97
CA ALA A 246 -15.52 22.64 3.61
C ALA A 246 -15.99 23.69 4.64
N GLY A 247 -15.06 24.54 5.10
CA GLY A 247 -15.36 25.60 6.05
C GLY A 247 -16.56 26.48 5.65
N ASN A 248 -17.41 26.79 6.64
CA ASN A 248 -18.66 27.54 6.45
C ASN A 248 -18.59 28.89 7.20
N TYR A 249 -18.67 30.00 6.46
CA TYR A 249 -18.50 31.35 7.00
C TYR A 249 -19.82 32.10 7.08
N THR A 250 -19.96 32.94 8.09
CA THR A 250 -21.04 33.94 8.17
C THR A 250 -20.91 34.98 7.05
N ILE A 251 -22.02 35.66 6.72
CA ILE A 251 -22.01 36.74 5.71
C ILE A 251 -20.97 37.82 6.04
N SER A 252 -20.77 38.14 7.33
CA SER A 252 -19.74 39.08 7.78
C SER A 252 -18.33 38.59 7.49
N GLU A 253 -18.03 37.31 7.76
CA GLU A 253 -16.73 36.70 7.51
C GLU A 253 -16.45 36.57 6.01
N VAL A 254 -17.47 36.28 5.20
CA VAL A 254 -17.37 36.29 3.74
C VAL A 254 -17.00 37.68 3.22
N LEU A 255 -17.70 38.73 3.68
CA LEU A 255 -17.39 40.11 3.29
C LEU A 255 -15.98 40.53 3.75
N ALA A 256 -15.57 40.10 4.95
CA ALA A 256 -14.21 40.32 5.46
C ALA A 256 -13.17 39.60 4.59
N THR A 257 -13.43 38.34 4.20
CA THR A 257 -12.57 37.52 3.34
C THR A 257 -12.40 38.14 1.94
N ILE A 258 -13.48 38.67 1.36
CA ILE A 258 -13.41 39.42 0.09
C ILE A 258 -12.52 40.66 0.25
N GLY A 259 -12.71 41.43 1.33
CA GLY A 259 -11.92 42.62 1.61
C GLY A 259 -10.44 42.32 1.85
N ASP A 260 -10.15 41.32 2.67
CA ASP A 260 -8.79 40.90 3.01
C ASP A 260 -8.06 40.32 1.79
N SER A 261 -8.72 39.51 0.96
CA SER A 261 -8.11 38.99 -0.27
C SER A 261 -7.78 40.10 -1.29
N LEU A 262 -8.53 41.20 -1.31
CA LEU A 262 -8.26 42.38 -2.13
C LEU A 262 -7.14 43.27 -1.59
N VAL A 263 -6.94 43.31 -0.27
CA VAL A 263 -5.97 44.20 0.38
C VAL A 263 -4.66 43.48 0.66
N LYS A 264 -4.71 42.37 1.40
CA LYS A 264 -3.55 41.62 1.89
C LYS A 264 -3.13 40.54 0.89
N GLY A 265 -4.08 39.98 0.14
CA GLY A 265 -3.88 38.85 -0.75
C GLY A 265 -4.36 37.55 -0.12
N MET A 266 -4.01 36.42 -0.74
CA MET A 266 -4.33 35.09 -0.20
C MET A 266 -3.14 34.49 0.55
N PHE A 267 -3.41 33.57 1.47
CA PHE A 267 -2.43 32.93 2.33
C PHE A 267 -1.27 32.25 1.57
N HIS A 268 -1.57 31.39 0.58
CA HIS A 268 -0.54 30.68 -0.21
C HIS A 268 0.14 31.54 -1.30
N ALA A 269 -0.28 32.80 -1.48
CA ALA A 269 0.26 33.67 -2.53
C ALA A 269 0.29 35.14 -2.09
N GLU A 270 0.99 35.39 -0.99
CA GLU A 270 1.21 36.74 -0.45
C GLU A 270 1.92 37.62 -1.48
N SER A 271 1.18 38.52 -2.10
CA SER A 271 1.68 39.35 -3.21
C SER A 271 2.20 40.71 -2.76
N VAL A 272 2.16 40.98 -1.44
CA VAL A 272 2.61 42.21 -0.74
C VAL A 272 2.15 43.53 -1.40
N HIS A 273 1.09 43.44 -2.20
CA HIS A 273 0.65 44.53 -3.05
C HIS A 273 0.08 45.69 -2.23
N MET A 274 -0.39 45.44 -1.00
CA MET A 274 -0.92 46.44 -0.07
C MET A 274 -0.04 47.67 0.14
N TYR A 275 1.29 47.52 0.07
CA TYR A 275 2.22 48.58 0.46
C TYR A 275 2.49 49.61 -0.64
N VAL A 276 2.65 49.16 -1.90
CA VAL A 276 3.02 50.03 -3.03
C VAL A 276 2.07 49.87 -4.20
N VAL A 277 1.83 48.64 -4.65
CA VAL A 277 1.04 48.32 -5.85
C VAL A 277 -0.41 48.79 -5.71
N LEU A 278 -1.08 48.42 -4.62
CA LEU A 278 -2.47 48.76 -4.34
C LEU A 278 -2.65 50.28 -4.19
N PRO A 279 -1.89 51.02 -3.35
CA PRO A 279 -2.04 52.47 -3.27
C PRO A 279 -1.87 53.18 -4.61
N VAL A 280 -0.89 52.78 -5.42
CA VAL A 280 -0.66 53.36 -6.76
C VAL A 280 -1.83 53.07 -7.69
N CYS A 281 -2.32 51.83 -7.70
CA CYS A 281 -3.47 51.44 -8.51
C CYS A 281 -4.76 52.14 -8.03
N ALA A 282 -5.02 52.22 -6.72
CA ALA A 282 -6.19 52.88 -6.17
C ALA A 282 -6.23 54.37 -6.54
N ILE A 283 -5.12 55.10 -6.35
CA ILE A 283 -5.01 56.51 -6.74
C ILE A 283 -5.27 56.67 -8.25
N TYR A 284 -4.68 55.79 -9.06
CA TYR A 284 -4.87 55.82 -10.51
C TYR A 284 -6.29 55.49 -10.95
N PHE A 285 -6.97 54.56 -10.27
CA PHE A 285 -8.35 54.18 -10.52
C PHE A 285 -9.29 55.38 -10.36
N PHE A 286 -9.19 56.10 -9.24
CA PHE A 286 -9.99 57.30 -9.02
C PHE A 286 -9.66 58.38 -10.05
N TYR A 287 -8.38 58.64 -10.32
CA TYR A 287 -7.96 59.59 -11.35
C TYR A 287 -8.54 59.26 -12.74
N LEU A 288 -8.43 58.00 -13.17
CA LEU A 288 -8.87 57.53 -14.48
C LEU A 288 -10.38 57.67 -14.64
N ASN A 289 -11.15 57.17 -13.66
CA ASN A 289 -12.60 57.14 -13.73
C ASN A 289 -13.22 58.53 -13.56
N ILE A 290 -12.67 59.36 -12.66
CA ILE A 290 -13.04 60.78 -12.59
C ILE A 290 -12.72 61.48 -13.91
N SER A 291 -11.59 61.17 -14.56
CA SER A 291 -11.26 61.74 -15.88
C SER A 291 -12.31 61.40 -16.95
N TYR A 292 -12.81 60.16 -16.98
CA TYR A 292 -13.88 59.76 -17.91
C TYR A 292 -15.20 60.48 -17.61
N LEU A 293 -15.58 60.62 -16.34
CA LEU A 293 -16.77 61.32 -15.91
C LEU A 293 -16.71 62.82 -16.25
N VAL A 294 -15.59 63.48 -15.97
CA VAL A 294 -15.35 64.90 -16.32
C VAL A 294 -15.40 65.10 -17.84
N LYS A 295 -14.92 64.14 -18.63
CA LYS A 295 -15.00 64.15 -20.10
C LYS A 295 -16.37 63.71 -20.65
N LYS A 296 -17.35 63.41 -19.79
CA LYS A 296 -18.68 62.87 -20.16
C LYS A 296 -18.62 61.61 -21.01
N ASN A 297 -17.58 60.79 -20.85
CA ASN A 297 -17.40 59.52 -21.56
C ASN A 297 -17.52 58.33 -20.61
N ALA A 298 -18.71 58.13 -20.05
CA ALA A 298 -18.99 57.01 -19.14
C ALA A 298 -18.77 55.64 -19.81
N ARG A 299 -19.04 55.52 -21.13
CA ARG A 299 -18.79 54.27 -21.88
C ARG A 299 -17.31 53.89 -21.92
N GLY A 300 -16.40 54.88 -21.88
CA GLY A 300 -14.96 54.65 -21.84
C GLY A 300 -14.49 53.89 -20.60
N ILE A 301 -15.21 53.99 -19.48
CA ILE A 301 -14.91 53.25 -18.25
C ILE A 301 -14.94 51.74 -18.48
N PHE A 302 -15.98 51.26 -19.17
CA PHE A 302 -16.21 49.83 -19.43
C PHE A 302 -15.36 49.24 -20.56
N HIS A 303 -14.66 50.08 -21.34
CA HIS A 303 -13.80 49.64 -22.45
C HIS A 303 -12.30 49.81 -22.13
N ASP A 304 -11.95 50.29 -20.94
CA ASP A 304 -10.57 50.51 -20.54
C ASP A 304 -9.97 49.23 -19.93
N TRP A 305 -8.86 48.76 -20.51
CA TRP A 305 -8.13 47.57 -20.04
C TRP A 305 -7.75 47.61 -18.56
N TYR A 306 -7.45 48.79 -18.00
CA TYR A 306 -7.13 48.92 -16.58
C TYR A 306 -8.37 48.60 -15.71
N ASN A 307 -9.54 49.12 -16.08
CA ASN A 307 -10.78 48.84 -15.36
C ASN A 307 -11.22 47.39 -15.53
N LEU A 308 -10.90 46.73 -16.65
CA LEU A 308 -11.13 45.29 -16.81
C LEU A 308 -10.30 44.48 -15.80
N LEU A 309 -9.02 44.81 -15.60
CA LEU A 309 -8.20 44.14 -14.58
C LEU A 309 -8.74 44.38 -13.17
N MET A 310 -9.19 45.61 -12.86
CA MET A 310 -9.85 45.89 -11.58
C MET A 310 -11.14 45.09 -11.38
N LEU A 311 -11.92 44.89 -12.45
CA LEU A 311 -13.12 44.07 -12.41
C LEU A 311 -12.77 42.59 -12.15
N ILE A 312 -11.72 42.07 -12.79
CA ILE A 312 -11.24 40.71 -12.58
C ILE A 312 -10.77 40.51 -11.13
N LEU A 313 -10.05 41.47 -10.54
CA LEU A 313 -9.65 41.40 -9.12
C LEU A 313 -10.86 41.29 -8.20
N VAL A 314 -11.86 42.15 -8.39
CA VAL A 314 -13.10 42.13 -7.61
C VAL A 314 -13.87 40.82 -7.83
N PHE A 315 -13.93 40.34 -9.07
CA PHE A 315 -14.59 39.08 -9.41
C PHE A 315 -13.92 37.88 -8.71
N ASN A 316 -12.60 37.73 -8.84
CA ASN A 316 -11.87 36.64 -8.21
C ASN A 316 -11.99 36.68 -6.68
N SER A 317 -11.90 37.87 -6.07
CA SER A 317 -12.09 38.03 -4.63
C SER A 317 -13.54 37.73 -4.19
N LEU A 318 -14.53 38.10 -4.99
CA LEU A 318 -15.93 37.73 -4.75
C LEU A 318 -16.10 36.22 -4.78
N VAL A 319 -15.62 35.55 -5.85
CA VAL A 319 -15.67 34.08 -6.01
C VAL A 319 -14.99 33.39 -4.84
N TYR A 320 -13.83 33.87 -4.42
CA TYR A 320 -13.10 33.37 -3.25
C TYR A 320 -13.92 33.47 -1.97
N GLY A 321 -14.58 34.59 -1.70
CA GLY A 321 -15.40 34.77 -0.51
C GLY A 321 -16.68 33.93 -0.52
N ILE A 322 -17.43 33.95 -1.62
CA ILE A 322 -18.73 33.24 -1.70
C ILE A 322 -18.58 31.73 -1.69
N TYR A 323 -17.40 31.19 -2.01
CA TYR A 323 -17.12 29.76 -1.87
C TYR A 323 -17.32 29.28 -0.43
N TYR A 324 -17.06 30.10 0.57
CA TYR A 324 -17.26 29.76 1.99
C TYR A 324 -18.73 29.85 2.44
N LEU A 325 -19.67 30.16 1.53
CA LEU A 325 -21.11 30.04 1.78
C LEU A 325 -21.58 28.66 1.31
N GLU A 326 -21.94 27.80 2.25
CA GLU A 326 -22.48 26.48 1.97
C GLU A 326 -23.66 26.49 0.95
N PRO A 327 -24.67 27.39 1.03
CA PRO A 327 -25.74 27.41 0.02
C PRO A 327 -25.26 27.66 -1.41
N VAL A 328 -24.12 28.34 -1.59
CA VAL A 328 -23.54 28.58 -2.92
C VAL A 328 -22.87 27.31 -3.44
N ARG A 329 -22.14 26.59 -2.57
CA ARG A 329 -21.52 25.30 -2.92
C ARG A 329 -22.59 24.29 -3.30
N ASN A 330 -23.61 24.08 -2.46
CA ASN A 330 -24.67 23.10 -2.71
C ASN A 330 -25.42 23.35 -4.04
N VAL A 331 -25.56 24.62 -4.45
CA VAL A 331 -26.15 24.95 -5.76
C VAL A 331 -25.22 24.56 -6.92
N VAL A 332 -23.91 24.77 -6.79
CA VAL A 332 -22.94 24.34 -7.81
C VAL A 332 -22.93 22.82 -7.94
N GLU A 333 -22.92 22.12 -6.82
CA GLU A 333 -22.94 20.65 -6.74
C GLU A 333 -24.24 20.09 -7.32
N PHE A 334 -25.39 20.68 -6.98
CA PHE A 334 -26.68 20.31 -7.56
C PHE A 334 -26.75 20.54 -9.08
N LEU A 335 -26.20 21.66 -9.58
CA LEU A 335 -26.24 21.99 -11.01
C LEU A 335 -25.25 21.17 -11.83
N CYS A 336 -24.18 20.69 -11.22
CA CYS A 336 -23.16 19.88 -11.87
C CYS A 336 -22.62 18.84 -10.87
N PRO A 337 -23.34 17.71 -10.67
CA PRO A 337 -22.96 16.69 -9.69
C PRO A 337 -21.51 16.17 -9.80
N PRO A 338 -20.91 16.04 -11.00
CA PRO A 338 -19.49 15.68 -11.13
C PRO A 338 -18.50 16.73 -10.59
N LEU A 339 -18.96 17.92 -10.18
CA LEU A 339 -18.14 18.97 -9.55
C LEU A 339 -18.37 19.05 -8.03
N THR A 340 -18.90 18.00 -7.41
CA THR A 340 -18.99 17.91 -5.94
C THR A 340 -17.61 18.02 -5.31
N GLY A 341 -17.47 18.85 -4.27
CA GLY A 341 -16.17 19.13 -3.65
C GLY A 341 -15.22 20.04 -4.48
N TRP A 342 -15.66 20.57 -5.63
CA TRP A 342 -14.80 21.41 -6.49
C TRP A 342 -14.43 22.76 -5.85
N GLN A 343 -13.12 22.96 -5.62
CA GLN A 343 -12.56 24.18 -5.01
C GLN A 343 -12.45 25.36 -6.00
N PHE A 344 -13.59 25.93 -6.43
CA PHE A 344 -13.60 27.07 -7.35
C PHE A 344 -13.06 28.39 -6.75
N ASN A 345 -12.78 28.43 -5.44
CA ASN A 345 -12.09 29.53 -4.78
C ASN A 345 -10.67 29.77 -5.33
N ARG A 346 -10.05 28.77 -5.98
CA ARG A 346 -8.69 28.83 -6.56
C ARG A 346 -8.54 29.88 -7.68
N THR A 347 -9.62 30.50 -8.17
CA THR A 347 -9.52 31.68 -9.05
C THR A 347 -8.72 32.84 -8.43
N ILE A 348 -8.63 32.91 -7.10
CA ILE A 348 -7.83 33.92 -6.39
C ILE A 348 -6.33 33.83 -6.69
N PHE A 349 -5.81 32.67 -7.11
CA PHE A 349 -4.39 32.47 -7.46
C PHE A 349 -3.95 33.35 -8.65
N PHE A 350 -4.88 33.90 -9.44
CA PHE A 350 -4.55 34.82 -10.52
C PHE A 350 -4.38 36.28 -10.03
N ASN A 351 -4.85 36.65 -8.83
CA ASN A 351 -4.81 38.03 -8.34
C ASN A 351 -3.40 38.63 -8.23
N PRO A 352 -2.35 37.91 -7.77
CA PRO A 352 -0.98 38.39 -7.82
C PRO A 352 -0.57 38.85 -9.22
N PHE A 353 -0.87 38.07 -10.26
CA PHE A 353 -0.60 38.47 -11.65
C PHE A 353 -1.41 39.70 -12.05
N VAL A 354 -2.71 39.71 -11.76
CA VAL A 354 -3.63 40.79 -12.18
C VAL A 354 -3.26 42.13 -11.52
N TRP A 355 -2.89 42.13 -10.23
CA TRP A 355 -2.41 43.32 -9.53
C TRP A 355 -1.15 43.91 -10.16
N TYR A 356 -0.15 43.06 -10.43
CA TYR A 356 1.11 43.51 -11.02
C TYR A 356 0.96 43.88 -12.50
N ALA A 357 0.02 43.27 -13.23
CA ALA A 357 -0.37 43.69 -14.57
C ALA A 357 -1.07 45.06 -14.57
N ALA A 358 -1.97 45.30 -13.61
CA ALA A 358 -2.64 46.60 -13.44
C ALA A 358 -1.62 47.69 -13.10
N PHE A 359 -0.70 47.40 -12.18
CA PHE A 359 0.41 48.28 -11.83
C PHE A 359 1.29 48.61 -13.03
N PHE A 360 1.69 47.60 -13.81
CA PHE A 360 2.43 47.80 -15.05
C PHE A 360 1.68 48.72 -16.03
N LEU A 361 0.36 48.58 -16.19
CA LEU A 361 -0.44 49.47 -17.03
C LEU A 361 -0.42 50.92 -16.53
N VAL A 362 -0.49 51.16 -15.21
CA VAL A 362 -0.37 52.50 -14.63
C VAL A 362 0.99 53.11 -15.00
N LEU A 363 2.07 52.39 -14.71
CA LEU A 363 3.43 52.85 -14.95
C LEU A 363 3.71 53.07 -16.45
N LYS A 364 3.19 52.18 -17.31
CA LYS A 364 3.25 52.32 -18.77
C LYS A 364 2.60 53.63 -19.23
N ARG A 365 1.42 53.96 -18.70
CA ARG A 365 0.69 55.19 -19.07
C ARG A 365 1.40 56.45 -18.58
N LEU A 366 2.12 56.40 -17.45
CA LEU A 366 3.02 57.48 -17.04
C LEU A 366 4.18 57.67 -18.03
N TYR A 367 4.74 56.58 -18.53
CA TYR A 367 5.80 56.59 -19.55
C TYR A 367 5.34 57.22 -20.89
N GLU A 368 4.09 56.97 -21.29
CA GLU A 368 3.47 57.51 -22.51
C GLU A 368 3.20 59.02 -22.46
N LYS A 369 3.28 59.67 -21.29
CA LYS A 369 3.19 61.14 -21.18
C LYS A 369 4.47 61.88 -21.57
N GLU A 370 5.56 61.15 -21.84
CA GLU A 370 6.86 61.65 -22.32
C GLU A 370 7.56 62.73 -21.47
N LYS A 371 7.08 62.97 -20.24
CA LYS A 371 7.73 63.88 -19.28
C LYS A 371 8.83 63.13 -18.52
N LYS A 372 10.05 63.65 -18.53
CA LYS A 372 11.21 63.05 -17.83
C LYS A 372 10.92 62.70 -16.36
N GLY A 373 10.27 63.60 -15.63
CA GLY A 373 9.93 63.37 -14.22
C GLY A 373 8.95 62.20 -14.00
N LEU A 374 7.99 61.98 -14.90
CA LEU A 374 7.03 60.88 -14.79
C LEU A 374 7.65 59.52 -15.12
N ARG A 375 8.64 59.48 -16.04
CA ARG A 375 9.41 58.27 -16.34
C ARG A 375 10.25 57.86 -15.14
N VAL A 376 10.97 58.80 -14.52
CA VAL A 376 11.74 58.55 -13.30
C VAL A 376 10.84 58.11 -12.16
N ALA A 377 9.67 58.74 -11.97
CA ALA A 377 8.72 58.32 -10.95
C ALA A 377 8.24 56.87 -11.17
N ALA A 378 7.96 56.49 -12.42
CA ALA A 378 7.55 55.12 -12.74
C ALA A 378 8.66 54.09 -12.47
N ASP A 379 9.92 54.42 -12.79
CA ASP A 379 11.07 53.56 -12.47
C ASP A 379 11.26 53.40 -10.96
N LEU A 380 11.12 54.50 -10.20
CA LEU A 380 11.22 54.49 -8.74
C LEU A 380 10.09 53.69 -8.09
N LEU A 381 8.86 53.76 -8.61
CA LEU A 381 7.74 52.94 -8.13
C LEU A 381 7.96 51.45 -8.41
N ALA A 382 8.48 51.10 -9.58
CA ALA A 382 8.83 49.72 -9.90
C ALA A 382 9.94 49.19 -8.98
N LEU A 383 10.97 50.01 -8.69
CA LEU A 383 12.01 49.66 -7.72
C LEU A 383 11.49 49.56 -6.29
N ALA A 384 10.58 50.44 -5.88
CA ALA A 384 9.95 50.39 -4.57
C ALA A 384 9.17 49.09 -4.37
N ALA A 385 8.44 48.63 -5.40
CA ALA A 385 7.77 47.34 -5.35
C ALA A 385 8.76 46.17 -5.15
N VAL A 386 9.88 46.16 -5.88
CA VAL A 386 10.96 45.17 -5.69
C VAL A 386 11.51 45.21 -4.26
N LEU A 387 11.86 46.38 -3.75
CA LEU A 387 12.44 46.52 -2.41
C LEU A 387 11.49 46.08 -1.30
N VAL A 388 10.19 46.32 -1.45
CA VAL A 388 9.18 45.85 -0.50
C VAL A 388 9.11 44.33 -0.48
N ILE A 389 9.12 43.67 -1.64
CA ILE A 389 9.09 42.19 -1.70
C ILE A 389 10.34 41.60 -1.04
N LEU A 390 11.52 42.19 -1.27
CA LEU A 390 12.76 41.71 -0.68
C LEU A 390 12.82 41.89 0.85
N GLY A 391 12.25 42.98 1.35
CA GLY A 391 12.26 43.31 2.77
C GLY A 391 11.05 42.83 3.57
N SER A 392 10.08 42.18 2.93
CA SER A 392 8.86 41.72 3.60
C SER A 392 9.06 40.36 4.26
N ASN A 393 8.66 40.26 5.53
CA ASN A 393 8.65 39.03 6.30
C ASN A 393 7.43 38.15 5.95
N THR A 394 7.35 37.70 4.70
CA THR A 394 6.31 36.77 4.24
C THR A 394 6.75 35.32 4.46
N ARG A 395 5.80 34.40 4.59
CA ARG A 395 6.07 32.98 4.91
C ARG A 395 7.16 32.34 4.03
N TYR A 396 7.01 32.43 2.71
CA TYR A 396 7.92 31.81 1.74
C TYR A 396 9.10 32.70 1.31
N ASN A 397 9.48 33.71 2.11
CA ASN A 397 10.66 34.54 1.81
C ASN A 397 11.93 33.91 2.37
N ASP A 398 12.32 32.75 1.83
CA ASP A 398 13.45 31.97 2.33
C ASP A 398 14.77 32.76 2.34
N LEU A 399 14.95 33.66 1.36
CA LEU A 399 16.13 34.52 1.29
C LEU A 399 16.16 35.52 2.47
N TYR A 400 15.02 36.11 2.83
CA TYR A 400 14.91 37.00 3.98
C TYR A 400 15.17 36.23 5.28
N HIS A 401 14.51 35.08 5.47
CA HIS A 401 14.64 34.28 6.69
C HIS A 401 16.06 33.76 6.87
N THR A 402 16.70 33.30 5.79
CA THR A 402 18.11 32.88 5.80
C THR A 402 19.03 34.04 6.17
N CYS A 403 18.90 35.21 5.53
CA CYS A 403 19.71 36.37 5.86
C CYS A 403 19.46 36.85 7.30
N PHE A 404 18.20 36.88 7.74
CA PHE A 404 17.81 37.30 9.08
C PHE A 404 18.41 36.36 10.13
N SER A 405 18.30 35.05 9.94
CA SER A 405 18.87 34.03 10.83
C SER A 405 20.38 34.18 10.98
N LYS A 406 21.13 34.31 9.87
CA LYS A 406 22.59 34.50 9.91
C LYS A 406 23.00 35.83 10.54
N VAL A 407 22.27 36.92 10.28
CA VAL A 407 22.52 38.22 10.94
C VAL A 407 22.21 38.13 12.44
N TYR A 408 21.12 37.47 12.81
CA TYR A 408 20.73 37.25 14.20
C TYR A 408 21.83 36.49 14.94
N GLU A 409 22.34 35.41 14.36
CA GLU A 409 23.44 34.61 14.90
C GLU A 409 24.71 35.46 15.12
N MET A 410 25.12 36.24 14.12
CA MET A 410 26.29 37.13 14.24
C MET A 410 26.14 38.22 15.31
N VAL A 411 24.92 38.73 15.52
CA VAL A 411 24.65 39.84 16.45
C VAL A 411 24.39 39.36 17.88
N LYS A 412 23.71 38.23 18.05
CA LYS A 412 23.28 37.70 19.35
C LYS A 412 24.20 36.61 19.89
N GLY A 413 25.05 36.02 19.05
CA GLY A 413 25.92 34.90 19.43
C GLY A 413 25.14 33.61 19.73
N GLN A 414 23.90 33.52 19.26
CA GLN A 414 22.99 32.38 19.45
C GLN A 414 22.23 32.13 18.15
N LYS A 415 21.98 30.87 17.82
CA LYS A 415 21.18 30.49 16.64
C LYS A 415 19.75 31.04 16.77
N ALA A 416 19.13 31.34 15.62
CA ALA A 416 17.71 31.67 15.58
C ALA A 416 16.86 30.46 16.01
N ASN A 417 15.63 30.72 16.44
CA ASN A 417 14.71 29.66 16.83
C ASN A 417 14.18 28.86 15.63
N ASP A 418 14.17 29.47 14.45
CA ASP A 418 13.85 28.78 13.20
C ASP A 418 14.93 27.74 12.88
N LEU A 419 14.49 26.59 12.38
CA LEU A 419 15.36 25.52 11.93
C LEU A 419 15.89 25.80 10.53
N THR A 420 17.15 25.44 10.30
CA THR A 420 17.70 25.37 8.95
C THR A 420 17.23 24.10 8.24
N TYR A 421 17.39 24.03 6.91
CA TYR A 421 17.05 22.83 6.12
C TYR A 421 17.77 21.59 6.67
N ARG A 422 19.08 21.70 6.95
CA ARG A 422 19.89 20.63 7.55
C ARG A 422 19.30 20.17 8.89
N GLU A 423 18.99 21.12 9.77
CA GLU A 423 18.47 20.81 11.11
C GLU A 423 17.04 20.27 11.09
N PHE A 424 16.21 20.67 10.12
CA PHE A 424 14.84 20.18 9.99
C PHE A 424 14.81 18.67 9.72
N TYR A 425 15.56 18.21 8.71
CA TYR A 425 15.62 16.79 8.35
C TYR A 425 16.61 16.00 9.20
N SER A 426 17.67 16.62 9.71
CA SER A 426 18.66 15.98 10.61
C SER A 426 19.15 14.61 10.10
N THR A 427 19.52 14.51 8.83
CA THR A 427 19.83 13.23 8.16
C THR A 427 20.83 12.37 8.91
N ASP A 428 21.92 12.98 9.40
CA ASP A 428 22.98 12.27 10.12
C ASP A 428 22.49 11.67 11.47
N LEU A 429 21.47 12.28 12.09
CA LEU A 429 20.86 11.78 13.33
C LEU A 429 19.99 10.56 13.07
N PHE A 430 19.18 10.61 12.01
CA PHE A 430 18.27 9.51 11.65
C PHE A 430 19.03 8.32 11.06
N GLU A 431 20.06 8.57 10.24
CA GLU A 431 20.92 7.51 9.71
C GLU A 431 21.60 6.72 10.84
N LYS A 432 22.15 7.44 11.82
CA LYS A 432 22.74 6.82 13.02
C LYS A 432 21.72 5.97 13.79
N ALA A 433 20.46 6.41 13.86
CA ALA A 433 19.42 5.66 14.55
C ALA A 433 19.03 4.40 13.76
N LYS A 434 18.88 4.50 12.44
CA LYS A 434 18.59 3.36 11.55
C LYS A 434 19.68 2.30 11.62
N GLU A 435 20.96 2.70 11.53
CA GLU A 435 22.11 1.79 11.61
C GLU A 435 22.16 1.04 12.96
N ASP A 436 21.85 1.70 14.08
CA ASP A 436 21.93 1.10 15.42
C ASP A 436 20.78 0.12 15.70
N ILE A 437 19.59 0.37 15.13
CA ILE A 437 18.41 -0.50 15.33
C ILE A 437 18.23 -1.57 14.25
N GLY A 438 19.07 -1.59 13.21
CA GLY A 438 18.91 -2.51 12.08
C GLY A 438 17.65 -2.21 11.24
N TYR A 439 17.32 -0.94 11.04
CA TYR A 439 16.09 -0.57 10.31
C TYR A 439 16.15 -1.05 8.85
N CYS A 440 15.16 -1.83 8.43
CA CYS A 440 15.04 -2.42 7.10
C CYS A 440 13.67 -2.15 6.45
N GLY A 441 13.10 -0.96 6.67
CA GLY A 441 11.86 -0.53 6.00
C GLY A 441 10.57 -0.77 6.79
N GLN A 442 10.65 -1.18 8.06
CA GLN A 442 9.45 -1.43 8.86
C GLN A 442 8.59 -0.17 9.02
N TRP A 443 7.27 -0.33 8.96
CA TRP A 443 6.33 0.78 9.08
C TRP A 443 6.47 1.51 10.41
N SER A 444 6.55 2.83 10.33
CA SER A 444 6.88 3.69 11.46
C SER A 444 5.93 4.89 11.58
N VAL A 445 5.95 5.55 12.73
CA VAL A 445 5.23 6.81 12.96
C VAL A 445 6.10 7.82 13.69
N ALA A 446 5.75 9.09 13.53
CA ALA A 446 6.43 10.24 14.11
C ALA A 446 5.65 10.81 15.31
N TYR A 447 6.31 11.02 16.44
CA TYR A 447 5.74 11.76 17.57
C TYR A 447 6.60 12.97 17.94
N GLY A 448 6.02 14.18 17.96
CA GLY A 448 6.83 15.40 18.15
C GLY A 448 7.58 15.88 16.90
N PHE A 449 7.68 15.04 15.87
CA PHE A 449 8.23 15.33 14.55
C PHE A 449 7.13 15.45 13.49
N TYR A 450 7.46 16.11 12.38
CA TYR A 450 6.63 15.99 11.18
C TYR A 450 6.92 14.62 10.53
N PRO A 451 5.90 13.83 10.12
CA PRO A 451 6.12 12.56 9.40
C PRO A 451 7.02 12.69 8.17
N ALA A 452 6.90 13.81 7.46
CA ALA A 452 7.80 14.28 6.43
C ALA A 452 9.31 14.19 6.74
N ILE A 453 9.71 14.25 8.01
CA ILE A 453 11.11 14.07 8.40
C ILE A 453 11.52 12.60 8.23
N LEU A 454 10.66 11.66 8.58
CA LEU A 454 10.87 10.22 8.43
C LEU A 454 10.86 9.86 6.95
N GLU A 455 9.83 10.31 6.21
CA GLU A 455 9.71 10.14 4.75
C GLU A 455 10.99 10.61 4.01
N TYR A 456 11.56 11.76 4.40
CA TYR A 456 12.79 12.27 3.78
C TYR A 456 14.04 11.44 4.12
N ASN A 457 14.04 10.78 5.28
CA ASN A 457 15.14 9.97 5.80
C ASN A 457 15.03 8.48 5.47
N ASP A 458 14.17 8.12 4.52
CA ASP A 458 14.05 6.73 4.06
C ASP A 458 13.52 5.82 5.17
N ILE A 459 12.45 6.26 5.82
CA ILE A 459 11.72 5.53 6.86
C ILE A 459 10.26 5.50 6.43
N ALA A 460 9.74 4.29 6.22
CA ALA A 460 8.36 4.05 5.82
C ALA A 460 7.38 4.55 6.89
N THR A 461 6.35 5.29 6.47
CA THR A 461 5.42 5.93 7.42
C THR A 461 3.97 5.48 7.27
N LEU A 462 3.34 5.16 8.41
CA LEU A 462 1.87 5.06 8.49
C LEU A 462 1.22 6.44 8.61
N ASP A 463 1.92 7.39 9.21
CA ASP A 463 1.48 8.77 9.31
C ASP A 463 2.00 9.63 8.15
N GLY A 464 1.34 10.76 7.89
CA GLY A 464 1.64 11.53 6.70
C GLY A 464 0.71 12.70 6.43
N TYR A 465 1.10 13.52 5.45
CA TYR A 465 0.30 14.64 4.97
C TYR A 465 -0.05 14.45 3.50
N LEU A 466 -1.29 14.05 3.21
CA LEU A 466 -1.82 14.03 1.85
C LEU A 466 -3.31 14.32 1.85
N GLY A 467 -3.75 15.17 0.92
CA GLY A 467 -5.18 15.49 0.78
C GLY A 467 -5.96 14.53 -0.11
N PHE A 468 -5.41 13.36 -0.44
CA PHE A 468 -5.97 12.43 -1.42
C PHE A 468 -5.40 11.02 -1.18
N TYR A 469 -6.08 10.25 -0.34
CA TYR A 469 -5.79 8.84 -0.06
C TYR A 469 -7.11 8.11 0.29
N SER A 470 -7.07 6.79 0.46
CA SER A 470 -8.22 5.94 0.74
C SER A 470 -9.06 6.40 1.92
N GLN A 471 -10.39 6.37 1.76
CA GLN A 471 -11.31 6.59 2.88
C GLN A 471 -11.22 5.43 3.90
N ASN A 472 -11.01 4.20 3.46
CA ASN A 472 -10.80 3.04 4.32
C ASN A 472 -9.57 3.23 5.22
N TYR A 473 -8.42 3.61 4.62
CA TYR A 473 -7.21 3.90 5.39
C TYR A 473 -7.41 5.03 6.41
N LYS A 474 -8.19 6.07 6.09
CA LYS A 474 -8.52 7.14 7.05
C LYS A 474 -9.24 6.56 8.27
N GLU A 475 -10.16 5.62 8.08
CA GLU A 475 -10.96 5.02 9.14
C GLU A 475 -10.11 4.10 10.02
N GLU A 476 -9.25 3.27 9.43
CA GLU A 476 -8.30 2.42 10.17
C GLU A 476 -7.26 3.25 10.93
N PHE A 477 -6.70 4.28 10.32
CA PHE A 477 -5.79 5.21 11.01
C PHE A 477 -6.52 5.97 12.13
N ARG A 478 -7.81 6.30 11.94
CA ARG A 478 -8.62 6.96 12.98
C ARG A 478 -8.73 6.11 14.23
N LYS A 479 -8.97 4.79 14.09
CA LYS A 479 -9.04 3.85 15.21
C LYS A 479 -7.76 3.92 16.03
N MET A 480 -6.61 3.93 15.35
CA MET A 480 -5.28 4.01 15.97
C MET A 480 -5.11 5.25 16.86
N ILE A 481 -5.57 6.42 16.40
CA ILE A 481 -5.42 7.69 17.14
C ILE A 481 -6.62 8.06 18.03
N ALA A 482 -7.67 7.23 18.07
CA ALA A 482 -8.89 7.51 18.82
C ALA A 482 -8.64 7.86 20.31
N PRO A 483 -7.72 7.18 21.04
CA PRO A 483 -7.43 7.51 22.44
C PRO A 483 -6.95 8.96 22.66
N ALA A 484 -6.25 9.54 21.68
CA ALA A 484 -5.85 10.96 21.71
C ALA A 484 -7.02 11.89 21.33
N LEU A 485 -7.76 11.54 20.27
CA LEU A 485 -8.85 12.38 19.75
C LEU A 485 -10.00 12.54 20.75
N ASP A 486 -10.33 11.50 21.50
CA ASP A 486 -11.40 11.54 22.50
C ASP A 486 -11.10 12.50 23.66
N ARG A 487 -9.82 12.87 23.84
CA ARG A 487 -9.37 13.80 24.88
C ARG A 487 -9.37 15.26 24.42
N VAL A 488 -9.15 15.52 23.13
CA VAL A 488 -9.00 16.87 22.57
C VAL A 488 -9.99 17.07 21.42
N GLU A 489 -11.14 17.66 21.73
CA GLU A 489 -12.23 17.89 20.75
C GLU A 489 -11.78 18.67 19.50
N GLU A 490 -10.86 19.64 19.65
CA GLU A 490 -10.32 20.40 18.52
C GLU A 490 -9.54 19.50 17.55
N SER A 491 -8.70 18.60 18.06
CA SER A 491 -7.96 17.62 17.26
C SER A 491 -8.90 16.63 16.60
N ARG A 492 -9.92 16.15 17.32
CA ARG A 492 -10.94 15.23 16.80
C ARG A 492 -11.70 15.84 15.63
N LEU A 493 -12.22 17.05 15.80
CA LEU A 493 -12.92 17.76 14.73
C LEU A 493 -11.97 18.03 13.54
N TYR A 494 -10.73 18.39 13.81
CA TYR A 494 -9.74 18.62 12.76
C TYR A 494 -9.47 17.37 11.91
N PHE A 495 -9.26 16.21 12.54
CA PHE A 495 -9.03 14.96 11.82
C PHE A 495 -10.31 14.44 11.15
N ASP A 496 -11.44 14.40 11.87
CA ASP A 496 -12.70 13.86 11.35
C ASP A 496 -13.20 14.66 10.13
N GLU A 497 -13.19 16.00 10.22
CA GLU A 497 -13.71 16.89 9.18
C GLU A 497 -12.73 17.14 8.03
N TRP A 498 -11.41 17.10 8.25
CA TRP A 498 -10.41 17.42 7.22
C TRP A 498 -9.52 16.24 6.83
N GLY A 499 -9.03 15.46 7.79
CA GLY A 499 -8.33 14.17 7.58
C GLY A 499 -6.97 14.21 6.90
N ALA A 500 -6.62 15.25 6.14
CA ALA A 500 -5.43 15.23 5.29
C ALA A 500 -4.09 15.14 6.04
N ARG A 501 -4.07 15.39 7.36
CA ARG A 501 -2.94 15.12 8.24
C ARG A 501 -3.28 13.92 9.13
N ALA A 502 -2.94 12.75 8.64
CA ALA A 502 -2.95 11.51 9.42
C ALA A 502 -1.68 11.50 10.28
N TYR A 503 -1.70 12.25 11.38
CA TYR A 503 -0.59 12.37 12.32
C TYR A 503 -0.97 11.72 13.65
N LEU A 504 0.04 11.42 14.48
CA LEU A 504 -0.21 11.20 15.90
C LEU A 504 -0.58 12.51 16.60
N TYR A 505 -1.55 12.45 17.52
CA TYR A 505 -2.06 13.60 18.27
C TYR A 505 -1.74 13.49 19.76
N SER A 506 -1.62 14.64 20.42
CA SER A 506 -1.49 14.70 21.88
C SER A 506 -2.85 14.58 22.56
N GLY A 507 -2.89 13.98 23.74
CA GLY A 507 -4.08 13.97 24.59
C GLY A 507 -4.31 15.28 25.38
N THR A 508 -3.46 16.29 25.21
CA THR A 508 -3.57 17.58 25.92
C THR A 508 -3.43 18.80 25.02
N ASP A 509 -2.48 18.81 24.10
CA ASP A 509 -2.21 19.94 23.21
C ASP A 509 -2.95 19.78 21.86
N PRO A 510 -3.50 20.86 21.25
CA PRO A 510 -4.13 20.79 19.92
C PRO A 510 -3.19 20.39 18.77
N SER A 511 -1.88 20.42 19.01
CA SER A 511 -0.86 20.01 18.04
C SER A 511 0.41 19.59 18.76
N ILE A 512 0.99 18.47 18.35
CA ILE A 512 2.23 17.92 18.90
C ILE A 512 3.44 18.15 17.98
N ILE A 513 3.30 18.96 16.93
CA ILE A 513 4.39 19.20 15.96
C ILE A 513 4.84 20.66 15.98
N ASN A 514 6.15 20.89 15.93
CA ASN A 514 6.70 22.24 15.95
C ASN A 514 8.04 22.35 15.22
N SER A 515 8.14 23.31 14.30
CA SER A 515 9.35 23.60 13.52
C SER A 515 10.33 24.55 14.24
N SER A 516 10.19 24.71 15.55
CA SER A 516 11.07 25.54 16.39
C SER A 516 12.15 24.70 17.05
N ARG A 517 13.31 25.29 17.23
CA ARG A 517 14.43 24.72 17.98
C ARG A 517 14.06 24.45 19.43
N ILE A 518 13.41 25.43 20.08
CA ILE A 518 12.87 25.27 21.43
C ILE A 518 11.43 24.82 21.31
N TYR A 519 11.14 23.64 21.85
CA TYR A 519 9.82 23.04 21.87
C TYR A 519 9.58 22.41 23.24
N GLU A 520 8.46 22.78 23.87
CA GLU A 520 8.00 22.25 25.17
C GLU A 520 6.57 21.73 24.97
N VAL A 521 6.27 20.62 25.62
CA VAL A 521 4.95 19.95 25.58
C VAL A 521 4.33 19.93 26.96
N THR A 522 2.99 19.90 27.01
CA THR A 522 2.25 19.88 28.28
C THR A 522 2.27 18.49 28.92
N ASP A 523 2.30 17.45 28.08
CA ASP A 523 2.23 16.04 28.46
C ASP A 523 3.29 15.24 27.69
N HIS A 524 3.82 14.23 28.35
CA HIS A 524 4.81 13.31 27.81
C HIS A 524 4.21 11.93 27.50
N ASP A 525 2.95 11.70 27.85
CA ASP A 525 2.28 10.44 27.54
C ASP A 525 1.83 10.40 26.07
N LEU A 526 1.89 9.21 25.48
CA LEU A 526 1.34 8.88 24.16
C LEU A 526 0.00 8.17 24.34
N TYR A 527 -1.03 8.64 23.64
CA TYR A 527 -2.37 8.04 23.64
C TYR A 527 -2.62 7.44 22.26
N LEU A 528 -2.29 6.16 22.11
CA LEU A 528 -2.33 5.40 20.88
C LEU A 528 -2.98 4.04 21.17
N ASP A 529 -3.82 3.55 20.26
CA ASP A 529 -4.21 2.15 20.24
C ASP A 529 -3.07 1.35 19.58
N VAL A 530 -2.28 0.66 20.41
CA VAL A 530 -1.08 -0.05 19.95
C VAL A 530 -1.40 -1.33 19.19
N ASP A 531 -2.54 -1.98 19.47
CA ASP A 531 -2.99 -3.13 18.68
C ASP A 531 -3.42 -2.70 17.28
N GLN A 532 -4.11 -1.58 17.15
CA GLN A 532 -4.41 -1.01 15.83
C GLN A 532 -3.14 -0.50 15.11
N PHE A 533 -2.16 0.04 15.84
CA PHE A 533 -0.86 0.40 15.27
C PHE A 533 -0.15 -0.83 14.67
N LYS A 534 -0.09 -1.95 15.42
CA LYS A 534 0.45 -3.23 14.95
C LYS A 534 -0.35 -3.78 13.76
N ARG A 535 -1.69 -3.67 13.79
CA ARG A 535 -2.59 -4.09 12.68
C ARG A 535 -2.29 -3.36 11.37
N LEU A 536 -1.86 -2.11 11.44
CA LEU A 536 -1.42 -1.34 10.27
C LEU A 536 0.04 -1.63 9.86
N GLY A 537 0.73 -2.57 10.52
CA GLY A 537 2.15 -2.90 10.30
C GLY A 537 3.14 -2.18 11.19
N GLY A 538 2.65 -1.33 12.09
CA GLY A 538 3.49 -0.41 12.85
C GLY A 538 4.47 -1.12 13.79
N ARG A 539 5.77 -0.84 13.60
CA ARG A 539 6.86 -1.40 14.42
C ARG A 539 7.56 -0.34 15.27
N TYR A 540 7.85 0.83 14.70
CA TYR A 540 8.66 1.85 15.37
C TYR A 540 7.97 3.20 15.52
N ILE A 541 8.26 3.87 16.63
CA ILE A 541 7.87 5.26 16.88
C ILE A 541 9.14 6.10 17.05
N PHE A 542 9.36 7.02 16.11
CA PHE A 542 10.43 8.00 16.17
C PHE A 542 9.91 9.26 16.85
N SER A 543 10.37 9.48 18.09
CA SER A 543 9.85 10.53 18.95
C SER A 543 10.89 11.61 19.26
N ARG A 544 10.44 12.87 19.21
CA ARG A 544 11.19 14.02 19.76
C ARG A 544 10.98 14.18 21.27
N ILE A 545 10.02 13.45 21.83
CA ILE A 545 9.54 13.55 23.21
C ILE A 545 9.84 12.23 23.91
N ASP A 546 10.46 12.31 25.08
CA ASP A 546 10.63 11.15 25.97
C ASP A 546 9.26 10.73 26.53
N LEU A 547 8.77 9.56 26.11
CA LEU A 547 7.44 9.05 26.41
C LEU A 547 7.36 8.51 27.84
N GLY A 548 6.49 9.11 28.66
CA GLY A 548 6.34 8.77 30.08
C GLY A 548 5.67 7.42 30.35
N ASN A 549 4.84 6.95 29.42
CA ASN A 549 3.98 5.77 29.57
C ASN A 549 4.31 4.64 28.58
N ALA A 550 5.48 4.66 27.92
CA ALA A 550 5.81 3.72 26.84
C ALA A 550 5.62 2.24 27.25
N GLU A 551 6.19 1.81 28.37
CA GLU A 551 6.06 0.43 28.85
C GLU A 551 4.60 0.05 29.17
N GLU A 552 3.80 1.01 29.66
CA GLU A 552 2.39 0.76 30.05
C GLU A 552 1.49 0.50 28.84
N ILE A 553 1.84 1.04 27.68
CA ILE A 553 1.08 0.88 26.43
C ILE A 553 1.71 -0.16 25.48
N GLY A 554 2.70 -0.93 25.93
CA GLY A 554 3.32 -1.99 25.12
C GLY A 554 4.43 -1.51 24.17
N LEU A 555 5.15 -0.45 24.53
CA LEU A 555 6.31 0.06 23.79
C LEU A 555 7.60 -0.05 24.62
N THR A 556 8.69 -0.42 23.98
CA THR A 556 10.03 -0.48 24.57
C THR A 556 10.94 0.59 23.97
N LEU A 557 11.61 1.38 24.80
CA LEU A 557 12.64 2.33 24.35
C LEU A 557 13.90 1.55 23.95
N ILE A 558 14.22 1.54 22.66
CA ILE A 558 15.37 0.80 22.13
C ILE A 558 16.60 1.69 21.89
N GLY A 559 16.42 3.01 21.72
CA GLY A 559 17.54 3.91 21.47
C GLY A 559 17.27 5.38 21.78
N THR A 560 18.32 6.09 22.21
CA THR A 560 18.34 7.55 22.41
C THR A 560 19.52 8.17 21.66
N TYR A 561 19.24 9.04 20.71
CA TYR A 561 20.23 9.59 19.79
C TYR A 561 20.33 11.11 19.87
N THR A 562 21.55 11.61 19.72
CA THR A 562 21.86 13.04 19.58
C THR A 562 22.99 13.21 18.56
N ASP A 563 23.02 14.37 17.90
CA ASP A 563 24.05 14.74 16.94
C ASP A 563 24.40 16.24 17.04
N GLU A 564 25.66 16.62 16.80
CA GLU A 564 26.11 18.02 16.93
C GLU A 564 25.47 18.97 15.89
N ALA A 565 25.10 18.44 14.72
CA ALA A 565 24.42 19.19 13.67
C ALA A 565 22.89 19.23 13.85
N SER A 566 22.33 18.42 14.74
CA SER A 566 20.89 18.39 15.04
C SER A 566 20.54 19.14 16.34
N PRO A 567 19.40 19.85 16.39
CA PRO A 567 18.88 20.39 17.64
C PRO A 567 18.01 19.40 18.42
N TYR A 568 17.82 18.19 17.91
CA TYR A 568 16.91 17.21 18.48
C TYR A 568 17.65 16.24 19.40
N THR A 569 16.91 15.75 20.39
CA THR A 569 17.14 14.42 20.95
C THR A 569 16.08 13.52 20.30
N LEU A 570 16.51 12.43 19.69
CA LEU A 570 15.64 11.44 19.08
C LEU A 570 15.54 10.23 20.01
N TYR A 571 14.32 9.83 20.32
CA TYR A 571 13.99 8.61 21.04
C TYR A 571 13.33 7.66 20.06
N VAL A 572 13.80 6.42 19.99
CA VAL A 572 13.19 5.38 19.14
C VAL A 572 12.57 4.33 20.03
N TYR A 573 11.26 4.16 19.91
CA TYR A 573 10.50 3.13 20.57
C TYR A 573 10.12 2.05 19.56
N GLN A 574 10.04 0.81 20.04
CA GLN A 574 9.57 -0.34 19.28
C GLN A 574 8.37 -0.95 20.01
N THR A 575 7.43 -1.54 19.27
CA THR A 575 6.39 -2.39 19.87
C THR A 575 7.05 -3.55 20.63
N THR A 576 6.62 -3.81 21.86
CA THR A 576 7.20 -4.89 22.68
C THR A 576 7.00 -6.27 22.04
N SER A 577 5.87 -6.47 21.36
CA SER A 577 5.55 -7.66 20.56
C SER A 577 5.16 -7.21 19.15
N ARG A 578 5.47 -8.01 18.12
CA ARG A 578 4.94 -7.79 16.76
C ARG A 578 3.45 -8.17 16.67
N TYR A 579 3.05 -9.14 17.47
CA TYR A 579 1.71 -9.70 17.44
C TYR A 579 0.73 -8.88 18.30
N ARG A 580 -0.56 -8.98 17.97
CA ARG A 580 -1.64 -8.49 18.82
C ARG A 580 -1.74 -9.37 20.07
N ASP A 581 -2.22 -8.79 21.16
CA ASP A 581 -2.41 -9.57 22.40
C ASP A 581 -3.56 -10.56 22.21
N VAL A 582 -3.32 -11.85 22.49
CA VAL A 582 -4.31 -12.93 22.40
C VAL A 582 -4.50 -13.56 23.79
N ASP A 583 -5.74 -13.67 24.25
CA ASP A 583 -6.06 -14.31 25.53
C ASP A 583 -6.28 -15.82 25.34
N HIS A 584 -5.20 -16.59 25.51
CA HIS A 584 -5.24 -18.05 25.36
C HIS A 584 -5.95 -18.75 26.52
N ALA A 585 -6.72 -19.79 26.22
CA ALA A 585 -7.39 -20.59 27.25
C ALA A 585 -6.41 -21.31 28.20
N ASN A 586 -5.15 -21.52 27.77
CA ASN A 586 -4.08 -22.08 28.60
C ASN A 586 -4.44 -23.49 29.14
N LEU A 587 -4.88 -24.37 28.25
CA LEU A 587 -5.34 -25.73 28.56
C LEU A 587 -4.49 -26.79 27.83
N THR A 588 -4.47 -28.01 28.38
CA THR A 588 -3.95 -29.19 27.69
C THR A 588 -5.02 -29.81 26.77
N LEU A 589 -4.62 -30.63 25.78
CA LEU A 589 -5.57 -31.32 24.89
C LEU A 589 -6.64 -32.12 25.67
N GLU A 590 -6.25 -32.82 26.73
CA GLU A 590 -7.18 -33.64 27.54
C GLU A 590 -8.20 -32.80 28.34
N GLU A 591 -7.87 -31.55 28.65
CA GLU A 591 -8.80 -30.59 29.23
C GLU A 591 -9.73 -30.03 28.15
N MET A 592 -9.19 -29.70 26.97
CA MET A 592 -9.95 -29.21 25.83
C MET A 592 -11.01 -30.22 25.36
N LYS A 593 -10.67 -31.52 25.29
CA LYS A 593 -11.57 -32.64 24.93
C LYS A 593 -12.80 -32.79 25.83
N GLN A 594 -12.86 -32.11 26.97
CA GLN A 594 -14.04 -32.11 27.85
C GLN A 594 -15.09 -31.08 27.43
N THR A 595 -14.81 -30.28 26.40
CA THR A 595 -15.68 -29.21 25.91
C THR A 595 -16.82 -29.78 25.07
N THR A 596 -18.02 -29.23 25.28
CA THR A 596 -19.25 -29.60 24.56
C THR A 596 -19.99 -28.34 24.14
N CYS A 597 -20.63 -28.36 22.97
CA CYS A 597 -21.50 -27.28 22.50
C CYS A 597 -22.92 -27.43 23.07
N ASP A 598 -23.57 -26.30 23.43
CA ASP A 598 -24.98 -26.28 23.83
C ASP A 598 -25.87 -25.99 22.61
N MET A 599 -26.29 -27.06 21.92
CA MET A 599 -27.08 -26.94 20.70
C MET A 599 -28.47 -26.32 20.93
N GLU A 600 -29.07 -26.50 22.12
CA GLU A 600 -30.35 -25.86 22.45
C GLU A 600 -30.20 -24.34 22.62
N LEU A 601 -29.07 -23.90 23.21
CA LEU A 601 -28.75 -22.48 23.33
C LEU A 601 -28.49 -21.85 21.95
N LEU A 602 -27.66 -22.50 21.13
CA LEU A 602 -27.31 -21.99 19.79
C LEU A 602 -28.55 -21.87 18.89
N ASP A 603 -29.45 -22.86 18.92
CA ASP A 603 -30.74 -22.80 18.21
C ASP A 603 -31.61 -21.61 18.66
N ALA A 604 -31.66 -21.36 19.98
CA ALA A 604 -32.41 -20.26 20.55
C ALA A 604 -31.82 -18.90 20.16
N GLN A 605 -30.49 -18.76 20.18
CA GLN A 605 -29.79 -17.52 19.80
C GLN A 605 -30.00 -17.17 18.33
N LEU A 606 -29.80 -18.14 17.42
CA LEU A 606 -30.04 -17.95 15.98
C LEU A 606 -31.50 -17.59 15.69
N THR A 607 -32.44 -18.18 16.42
CA THR A 607 -33.86 -17.85 16.33
C THR A 607 -34.12 -16.41 16.79
N GLU A 608 -33.54 -16.01 17.93
CA GLU A 608 -33.67 -14.64 18.47
C GLU A 608 -33.11 -13.59 17.49
N MET A 609 -31.96 -13.84 16.86
CA MET A 609 -31.39 -12.94 15.84
C MET A 609 -32.37 -12.68 14.69
N LYS A 610 -33.00 -13.76 14.17
CA LYS A 610 -34.00 -13.66 13.08
C LYS A 610 -35.27 -12.97 13.53
N GLU A 611 -35.72 -13.21 14.77
CA GLU A 611 -36.89 -12.51 15.34
C GLU A 611 -36.64 -11.01 15.48
N LEU A 612 -35.44 -10.62 15.96
CA LEU A 612 -35.05 -9.21 16.07
C LEU A 612 -35.02 -8.51 14.70
N ALA A 613 -34.44 -9.16 13.69
CA ALA A 613 -34.43 -8.66 12.32
C ALA A 613 -35.86 -8.42 11.79
N ALA A 614 -36.74 -9.43 11.92
CA ALA A 614 -38.14 -9.35 11.47
C ALA A 614 -38.95 -8.30 12.25
N GLU A 615 -38.71 -8.15 13.54
CA GLU A 615 -39.33 -7.12 14.37
C GLU A 615 -38.92 -5.70 13.97
N ALA A 616 -37.63 -5.49 13.68
CA ALA A 616 -37.11 -4.21 13.23
C ALA A 616 -37.66 -3.86 11.85
N GLU A 617 -37.71 -4.82 10.92
CA GLU A 617 -38.33 -4.64 9.61
C GLU A 617 -39.81 -4.25 9.72
N ALA A 618 -40.57 -4.95 10.59
CA ALA A 618 -41.97 -4.64 10.83
C ALA A 618 -42.19 -3.25 11.47
N ALA A 619 -41.25 -2.77 12.28
CA ALA A 619 -41.30 -1.46 12.92
C ALA A 619 -40.77 -0.33 12.02
N GLY A 620 -39.90 -0.64 11.05
CA GLY A 620 -39.17 0.32 10.23
C GLY A 620 -38.03 1.06 10.97
N GLU A 621 -37.63 0.58 12.15
CA GLU A 621 -36.54 1.14 12.96
C GLU A 621 -35.85 0.05 13.80
N ALA A 622 -34.56 0.24 14.09
CA ALA A 622 -33.81 -0.61 15.01
C ALA A 622 -34.22 -0.29 16.46
N LYS A 623 -34.76 -1.27 17.19
CA LYS A 623 -35.27 -1.07 18.56
C LYS A 623 -34.21 -1.24 19.63
N ASP A 624 -33.36 -2.24 19.48
CA ASP A 624 -32.36 -2.63 20.46
C ASP A 624 -31.03 -3.04 19.79
N PRO A 625 -30.20 -2.07 19.38
CA PRO A 625 -28.90 -2.35 18.74
C PRO A 625 -27.92 -3.06 19.67
N GLU A 626 -27.95 -2.76 20.97
CA GLU A 626 -27.00 -3.34 21.93
C GLU A 626 -27.27 -4.83 22.17
N ARG A 627 -28.54 -5.25 22.22
CA ARG A 627 -28.87 -6.68 22.28
C ARG A 627 -28.41 -7.42 21.02
N VAL A 628 -28.49 -6.81 19.84
CA VAL A 628 -27.98 -7.42 18.60
C VAL A 628 -26.47 -7.63 18.68
N LYS A 629 -25.72 -6.65 19.17
CA LYS A 629 -24.25 -6.77 19.34
C LYS A 629 -23.89 -7.89 20.31
N GLU A 630 -24.50 -7.91 21.50
CA GLU A 630 -24.27 -8.95 22.52
C GLU A 630 -24.64 -10.34 21.98
N LEU A 631 -25.84 -10.49 21.41
CA LEU A 631 -26.31 -11.77 20.88
C LEU A 631 -25.44 -12.27 19.73
N PHE A 632 -24.96 -11.36 18.87
CA PHE A 632 -24.07 -11.69 17.77
C PHE A 632 -22.75 -12.27 18.28
N GLU A 633 -22.09 -11.62 19.24
CA GLU A 633 -20.87 -12.12 19.87
C GLU A 633 -21.11 -13.47 20.57
N GLU A 634 -22.18 -13.58 21.38
CA GLU A 634 -22.53 -14.82 22.07
C GLU A 634 -22.80 -16.00 21.11
N THR A 635 -23.38 -15.72 19.93
CA THR A 635 -23.69 -16.74 18.92
C THR A 635 -22.41 -17.18 18.21
N LEU A 636 -21.53 -16.25 17.85
CA LEU A 636 -20.25 -16.57 17.22
C LEU A 636 -19.38 -17.45 18.14
N ASP A 637 -19.32 -17.13 19.43
CA ASP A 637 -18.57 -17.94 20.41
C ASP A 637 -19.05 -19.40 20.45
N GLU A 638 -20.37 -19.66 20.47
CA GLU A 638 -20.90 -21.03 20.47
C GLU A 638 -20.71 -21.73 19.11
N VAL A 639 -20.73 -21.02 17.98
CA VAL A 639 -20.39 -21.59 16.65
C VAL A 639 -18.90 -21.94 16.54
N GLU A 640 -18.01 -21.09 17.04
CA GLU A 640 -16.57 -21.38 17.12
C GLU A 640 -16.31 -22.60 18.01
N LYS A 641 -17.07 -22.73 19.10
CA LYS A 641 -17.00 -23.88 20.01
C LYS A 641 -17.47 -25.17 19.34
N LEU A 642 -18.58 -25.14 18.58
CA LEU A 642 -19.05 -26.28 17.77
C LEU A 642 -17.96 -26.73 16.78
N SER A 643 -17.40 -25.78 16.03
CA SER A 643 -16.30 -26.02 15.08
C SER A 643 -15.05 -26.59 15.76
N THR A 644 -14.76 -26.12 16.98
CA THR A 644 -13.64 -26.64 17.80
C THR A 644 -13.91 -28.06 18.31
N CYS A 645 -15.17 -28.40 18.66
CA CYS A 645 -15.55 -29.76 19.04
C CYS A 645 -15.34 -30.73 17.87
N TYR A 646 -15.72 -30.32 16.65
CA TYR A 646 -15.44 -31.07 15.44
C TYR A 646 -13.93 -31.29 15.24
N SER A 647 -13.13 -30.22 15.36
CA SER A 647 -11.66 -30.30 15.23
C SER A 647 -11.03 -31.24 16.28
N LEU A 648 -11.51 -31.24 17.52
CA LEU A 648 -11.07 -32.16 18.58
C LEU A 648 -11.44 -33.62 18.28
N SER A 649 -12.62 -33.85 17.67
CA SER A 649 -13.03 -35.18 17.21
C SER A 649 -12.16 -35.65 16.04
N GLN A 650 -11.79 -34.77 15.11
CA GLN A 650 -10.81 -35.07 14.06
C GLN A 650 -9.45 -35.47 14.64
N ILE A 651 -8.90 -34.70 15.59
CA ILE A 651 -7.65 -35.08 16.27
C ILE A 651 -7.79 -36.48 16.89
N THR A 652 -8.90 -36.75 17.58
CA THR A 652 -9.15 -38.06 18.21
C THR A 652 -9.23 -39.20 17.19
N TYR A 653 -9.85 -38.95 16.03
CA TYR A 653 -9.88 -39.89 14.91
C TYR A 653 -8.46 -40.19 14.40
N TYR A 654 -7.66 -39.15 14.14
CA TYR A 654 -6.30 -39.33 13.67
C TYR A 654 -5.41 -40.05 14.69
N GLN A 655 -5.65 -39.87 15.99
CA GLN A 655 -4.96 -40.64 17.05
C GLN A 655 -5.27 -42.14 17.02
N ASN A 656 -6.45 -42.52 16.54
CA ASN A 656 -6.87 -43.91 16.37
C ASN A 656 -7.92 -44.06 15.25
N ILE A 657 -7.49 -44.36 14.03
CA ILE A 657 -8.38 -44.44 12.85
C ILE A 657 -9.41 -45.59 12.94
N PHE A 658 -9.23 -46.51 13.90
CA PHE A 658 -10.12 -47.64 14.14
C PHE A 658 -11.18 -47.36 15.23
N ASP A 659 -11.31 -46.12 15.70
CA ASP A 659 -12.31 -45.73 16.69
C ASP A 659 -13.69 -45.50 16.04
N GLU A 660 -14.48 -46.56 15.93
CA GLU A 660 -15.85 -46.52 15.36
C GLU A 660 -16.78 -45.54 16.11
N GLU A 661 -16.61 -45.37 17.44
CA GLU A 661 -17.44 -44.44 18.23
C GLU A 661 -17.13 -42.99 17.87
N ASN A 662 -15.84 -42.65 17.73
CA ASN A 662 -15.46 -41.31 17.32
C ASN A 662 -15.79 -41.02 15.85
N GLN A 663 -15.78 -42.01 14.96
CA GLN A 663 -16.24 -41.84 13.57
C GLN A 663 -17.72 -41.43 13.50
N GLU A 664 -18.59 -42.06 14.30
CA GLU A 664 -20.01 -41.68 14.38
C GLU A 664 -20.18 -40.25 14.93
N ILE A 665 -19.44 -39.90 15.99
CA ILE A 665 -19.46 -38.54 16.59
C ILE A 665 -18.97 -37.49 15.60
N GLN A 666 -17.91 -37.78 14.87
CA GLN A 666 -17.33 -36.85 13.89
C GLN A 666 -18.32 -36.55 12.76
N ALA A 667 -19.02 -37.57 12.25
CA ALA A 667 -20.03 -37.40 11.21
C ALA A 667 -21.21 -36.55 11.71
N GLU A 668 -21.69 -36.80 12.93
CA GLU A 668 -22.75 -35.99 13.56
C GLU A 668 -22.31 -34.52 13.74
N LEU A 669 -21.09 -34.30 14.23
CA LEU A 669 -20.55 -32.94 14.41
C LEU A 669 -20.33 -32.20 13.09
N LEU A 670 -19.95 -32.90 12.01
CA LEU A 670 -19.81 -32.29 10.68
C LEU A 670 -21.17 -31.80 10.16
N ASP A 671 -22.20 -32.63 10.27
CA ASP A 671 -23.57 -32.27 9.88
C ASP A 671 -24.05 -31.04 10.69
N ASP A 672 -23.76 -31.01 11.99
CA ASP A 672 -24.10 -29.87 12.86
C ASP A 672 -23.33 -28.60 12.47
N VAL A 673 -22.02 -28.68 12.21
CA VAL A 673 -21.21 -27.52 11.77
C VAL A 673 -21.77 -26.94 10.48
N MET A 674 -22.14 -27.79 9.51
CA MET A 674 -22.71 -27.35 8.23
C MET A 674 -24.08 -26.70 8.40
N ASP A 675 -25.01 -27.32 9.15
CA ASP A 675 -26.36 -26.77 9.34
C ASP A 675 -26.32 -25.45 10.12
N TYR A 676 -25.61 -25.41 11.24
CA TYR A 676 -25.56 -24.22 12.07
C TYR A 676 -24.73 -23.09 11.45
N GLY A 677 -23.71 -23.41 10.65
CA GLY A 677 -22.98 -22.44 9.84
C GLY A 677 -23.87 -21.73 8.81
N ASP A 678 -24.64 -22.48 8.01
CA ASP A 678 -25.60 -21.92 7.05
C ASP A 678 -26.68 -21.08 7.76
N ARG A 679 -27.20 -21.59 8.88
CA ARG A 679 -28.21 -20.87 9.68
C ARG A 679 -27.68 -19.57 10.30
N LEU A 680 -26.42 -19.54 10.72
CA LEU A 680 -25.73 -18.33 11.17
C LEU A 680 -25.64 -17.31 10.03
N ASN A 681 -25.15 -17.73 8.86
CA ASN A 681 -25.03 -16.85 7.69
C ASN A 681 -26.40 -16.26 7.28
N VAL A 682 -27.45 -17.08 7.31
CA VAL A 682 -28.83 -16.61 7.10
C VAL A 682 -29.25 -15.59 8.16
N ALA A 683 -29.01 -15.86 9.44
CA ALA A 683 -29.37 -14.92 10.52
C ALA A 683 -28.65 -13.56 10.39
N ILE A 684 -27.36 -13.58 10.06
CA ILE A 684 -26.56 -12.39 9.78
C ILE A 684 -27.12 -11.61 8.60
N ARG A 685 -27.41 -12.30 7.47
CA ARG A 685 -28.04 -11.68 6.29
C ARG A 685 -29.35 -10.98 6.62
N GLU A 686 -30.22 -11.62 7.40
CA GLU A 686 -31.51 -11.01 7.78
C GLU A 686 -31.31 -9.76 8.65
N LEU A 687 -30.32 -9.75 9.56
CA LEU A 687 -29.95 -8.54 10.31
C LEU A 687 -29.42 -7.43 9.38
N CYS A 688 -28.58 -7.77 8.41
CA CYS A 688 -28.04 -6.83 7.41
C CYS A 688 -29.13 -6.22 6.53
N LYS A 689 -30.17 -7.00 6.17
CA LYS A 689 -31.34 -6.52 5.39
C LYS A 689 -32.29 -5.63 6.22
N SER A 690 -32.23 -5.74 7.54
CA SER A 690 -33.12 -5.02 8.46
C SER A 690 -32.60 -3.61 8.78
N PRO A 691 -33.38 -2.79 9.53
CA PRO A 691 -32.88 -1.51 10.07
C PRO A 691 -31.63 -1.59 10.96
N TYR A 692 -31.16 -2.79 11.32
CA TYR A 692 -29.89 -3.02 12.00
C TYR A 692 -28.66 -2.93 11.08
N GLN A 693 -28.80 -2.66 9.78
CA GLN A 693 -27.66 -2.58 8.84
C GLN A 693 -26.48 -1.74 9.38
N ASN A 694 -26.74 -0.54 9.93
CA ASN A 694 -25.68 0.29 10.50
C ASN A 694 -24.99 -0.37 11.71
N THR A 695 -25.75 -1.08 12.55
CA THR A 695 -25.22 -1.85 13.67
C THR A 695 -24.34 -3.00 13.18
N MET A 696 -24.73 -3.67 12.09
CA MET A 696 -23.91 -4.69 11.46
C MET A 696 -22.65 -4.09 10.83
N THR A 697 -22.73 -2.95 10.15
CA THR A 697 -21.56 -2.24 9.62
C THR A 697 -20.57 -1.85 10.73
N GLU A 698 -21.04 -1.58 11.96
CA GLU A 698 -20.17 -1.37 13.11
C GLU A 698 -19.48 -2.67 13.57
N LEU A 699 -20.12 -3.84 13.45
CA LEU A 699 -19.59 -5.15 13.86
C LEU A 699 -18.65 -5.79 12.82
N MET A 700 -18.90 -5.59 11.52
CA MET A 700 -18.25 -6.31 10.42
C MET A 700 -17.86 -5.40 9.23
N ASN A 701 -17.76 -4.08 9.38
CA ASN A 701 -17.46 -3.15 8.26
C ASN A 701 -18.48 -3.18 7.09
N ALA A 702 -18.28 -2.33 6.08
CA ALA A 702 -19.24 -2.15 4.99
C ALA A 702 -19.16 -3.26 3.93
N ASP A 703 -17.96 -3.75 3.64
CA ASP A 703 -17.72 -4.73 2.58
C ASP A 703 -18.24 -6.11 2.99
N GLN A 704 -18.06 -6.50 4.26
CA GLN A 704 -18.62 -7.78 4.75
C GLN A 704 -20.14 -7.73 4.82
N VAL A 705 -20.75 -6.58 5.16
CA VAL A 705 -22.21 -6.41 5.09
C VAL A 705 -22.71 -6.62 3.65
N GLU A 706 -22.04 -6.05 2.65
CA GLU A 706 -22.42 -6.24 1.25
C GLU A 706 -22.33 -7.71 0.83
N ALA A 707 -21.23 -8.40 1.20
CA ALA A 707 -21.08 -9.84 0.95
C ALA A 707 -22.22 -10.67 1.58
N TYR A 708 -22.61 -10.37 2.82
CA TYR A 708 -23.72 -11.06 3.49
C TYR A 708 -25.09 -10.73 2.89
N LEU A 709 -25.27 -9.56 2.27
CA LEU A 709 -26.53 -9.24 1.58
C LEU A 709 -26.74 -10.12 0.35
N GLU A 710 -25.64 -10.53 -0.30
CA GLU A 710 -25.61 -11.42 -1.46
C GLU A 710 -25.66 -12.91 -1.10
N TYR A 711 -25.44 -13.27 0.18
CA TYR A 711 -25.49 -14.66 0.64
C TYR A 711 -26.83 -15.34 0.33
N GLU A 712 -26.76 -16.45 -0.40
CA GLU A 712 -27.88 -17.35 -0.66
C GLU A 712 -27.82 -18.55 0.30
N GLU A 713 -29.00 -18.94 0.82
CA GLU A 713 -29.10 -20.10 1.71
C GLU A 713 -28.86 -21.38 0.89
N MET A 714 -28.08 -22.31 1.43
CA MET A 714 -27.74 -23.55 0.74
C MET A 714 -28.98 -24.32 0.33
N THR A 715 -29.09 -24.65 -0.96
CA THR A 715 -30.17 -25.44 -1.54
C THR A 715 -30.06 -26.92 -1.16
N ASP A 716 -31.17 -27.66 -1.24
CA ASP A 716 -31.16 -29.12 -1.05
C ASP A 716 -30.19 -29.82 -2.03
N GLU A 717 -30.04 -29.29 -3.25
CA GLU A 717 -29.12 -29.82 -4.27
C GLU A 717 -27.66 -29.61 -3.88
N GLU A 718 -27.29 -28.44 -3.37
CA GLU A 718 -25.93 -28.17 -2.86
C GLU A 718 -25.60 -29.07 -1.66
N LYS A 719 -26.54 -29.22 -0.72
CA LYS A 719 -26.36 -30.10 0.44
C LYS A 719 -26.16 -31.57 0.02
N GLU A 720 -26.94 -32.05 -0.95
CA GLU A 720 -26.78 -33.40 -1.51
C GLU A 720 -25.42 -33.58 -2.22
N LEU A 721 -24.95 -32.58 -2.97
CA LEU A 721 -23.65 -32.61 -3.64
C LEU A 721 -22.48 -32.61 -2.66
N THR A 722 -22.51 -31.76 -1.62
CA THR A 722 -21.47 -31.74 -0.57
C THR A 722 -21.42 -33.05 0.20
N ALA A 723 -22.59 -33.62 0.56
CA ALA A 723 -22.63 -34.94 1.19
C ALA A 723 -22.09 -36.05 0.28
N LYS A 724 -22.34 -35.96 -1.03
CA LYS A 724 -21.80 -36.90 -2.01
C LYS A 724 -20.29 -36.76 -2.17
N GLU A 725 -19.76 -35.55 -2.24
CA GLU A 725 -18.32 -35.27 -2.28
C GLU A 725 -17.62 -35.89 -1.06
N ASN A 726 -18.09 -35.61 0.15
CA ASN A 726 -17.55 -36.18 1.38
C ASN A 726 -17.62 -37.72 1.40
N SER A 727 -18.73 -38.31 0.93
CA SER A 727 -18.85 -39.77 0.82
C SER A 727 -17.82 -40.37 -0.15
N LEU A 728 -17.52 -39.69 -1.25
CA LEU A 728 -16.50 -40.14 -2.22
C LEU A 728 -15.09 -39.99 -1.65
N GLU A 729 -14.82 -38.94 -0.87
CA GLU A 729 -13.55 -38.78 -0.15
C GLU A 729 -13.32 -39.91 0.87
N GLN A 730 -14.34 -40.26 1.66
CA GLN A 730 -14.27 -41.41 2.58
C GLN A 730 -14.10 -42.74 1.83
N GLU A 731 -14.77 -42.92 0.69
CA GLU A 731 -14.58 -44.10 -0.16
C GLU A 731 -13.14 -44.18 -0.69
N TYR A 732 -12.57 -43.05 -1.12
CA TYR A 732 -11.16 -42.97 -1.49
C TYR A 732 -10.25 -43.38 -0.33
N GLU A 733 -10.44 -42.81 0.86
CA GLU A 733 -9.62 -43.13 2.04
C GLU A 733 -9.66 -44.62 2.36
N GLN A 734 -10.87 -45.22 2.36
CA GLN A 734 -11.06 -46.64 2.60
C GLN A 734 -10.33 -47.49 1.55
N LEU A 735 -10.55 -47.23 0.25
CA LEU A 735 -9.93 -47.98 -0.83
C LEU A 735 -8.41 -47.80 -0.88
N SER A 736 -7.92 -46.59 -0.58
CA SER A 736 -6.49 -46.28 -0.59
C SER A 736 -5.70 -47.01 0.51
N SER A 737 -6.40 -47.46 1.57
CA SER A 737 -5.85 -48.25 2.68
C SER A 737 -5.75 -49.76 2.37
N GLU A 738 -6.36 -50.24 1.28
CA GLU A 738 -6.30 -51.64 0.90
C GLU A 738 -4.92 -52.04 0.35
N GLU A 739 -4.53 -53.30 0.56
CA GLU A 739 -3.33 -53.86 -0.07
C GLU A 739 -3.65 -54.31 -1.50
N PHE A 740 -2.88 -53.81 -2.46
CA PHE A 740 -3.01 -54.16 -3.87
C PHE A 740 -1.96 -55.21 -4.29
N TYR A 741 -2.41 -56.19 -5.07
CA TYR A 741 -1.60 -57.33 -5.49
C TYR A 741 -1.56 -57.47 -7.01
N TYR A 742 -0.42 -57.88 -7.56
CA TYR A 742 -0.23 -58.16 -8.98
C TYR A 742 0.33 -59.58 -9.19
N GLU A 743 -0.28 -60.36 -10.08
CA GLU A 743 0.21 -61.70 -10.43
C GLU A 743 1.33 -61.61 -11.46
N TYR A 744 2.53 -62.05 -11.10
CA TYR A 744 3.69 -62.12 -11.99
C TYR A 744 4.45 -63.45 -11.82
N ASP A 745 4.70 -64.12 -12.94
CA ASP A 745 5.29 -65.49 -13.02
C ASP A 745 4.59 -66.55 -12.15
N GLY A 746 3.27 -66.42 -11.96
CA GLY A 746 2.45 -67.35 -11.19
C GLY A 746 2.52 -67.16 -9.66
N GLU A 747 3.10 -66.05 -9.20
CA GLU A 747 3.12 -65.63 -7.80
C GLU A 747 2.43 -64.25 -7.65
N GLU A 748 1.82 -64.01 -6.49
CA GLU A 748 1.27 -62.69 -6.13
C GLU A 748 2.37 -61.80 -5.53
N TRP A 749 2.36 -60.54 -5.95
CA TRP A 749 3.29 -59.50 -5.53
C TRP A 749 2.53 -58.31 -4.99
N ASP A 750 2.86 -57.88 -3.77
CA ASP A 750 2.48 -56.59 -3.21
C ASP A 750 3.70 -55.66 -3.15
N LEU A 751 3.49 -54.39 -2.77
CA LEU A 751 4.55 -53.39 -2.72
C LEU A 751 5.60 -53.73 -1.65
N ASN A 752 5.19 -54.32 -0.53
CA ASN A 752 6.09 -54.68 0.57
C ASN A 752 7.09 -55.76 0.15
N ARG A 753 6.58 -56.82 -0.48
CA ARG A 753 7.40 -57.91 -1.03
C ARG A 753 8.32 -57.39 -2.12
N LEU A 754 7.80 -56.56 -3.04
CA LEU A 754 8.62 -55.95 -4.08
C LEU A 754 9.79 -55.17 -3.47
N ASN A 755 9.54 -54.32 -2.47
CA ASN A 755 10.59 -53.56 -1.79
C ASN A 755 11.65 -54.44 -1.10
N MET A 756 11.28 -55.62 -0.60
CA MET A 756 12.21 -56.55 0.04
C MET A 756 13.05 -57.38 -0.95
N GLU A 757 12.48 -57.72 -2.10
CA GLU A 757 13.08 -58.67 -3.05
C GLU A 757 13.65 -57.98 -4.32
N ALA A 758 13.36 -56.69 -4.57
CA ALA A 758 13.70 -55.99 -5.80
C ALA A 758 15.19 -56.04 -6.18
N ASP A 759 16.11 -55.99 -5.21
CA ASP A 759 17.57 -56.02 -5.44
C ASP A 759 18.04 -57.35 -6.07
N GLU A 760 17.28 -58.43 -5.90
CA GLU A 760 17.60 -59.76 -6.43
C GLU A 760 16.92 -60.02 -7.79
N MET A 761 16.09 -59.09 -8.28
CA MET A 761 15.27 -59.22 -9.48
C MET A 761 15.87 -58.52 -10.70
N ASP A 762 15.43 -58.92 -11.90
CA ASP A 762 15.73 -58.17 -13.12
C ASP A 762 14.96 -56.84 -13.13
N HIS A 763 15.62 -55.76 -13.57
CA HIS A 763 15.03 -54.43 -13.57
C HIS A 763 13.70 -54.37 -14.36
N ASP A 764 13.60 -55.08 -15.49
CA ASP A 764 12.36 -55.12 -16.28
C ASP A 764 11.22 -55.79 -15.50
N ALA A 765 11.53 -56.80 -14.69
CA ALA A 765 10.56 -57.48 -13.82
C ALA A 765 10.10 -56.58 -12.67
N VAL A 766 11.02 -55.85 -12.04
CA VAL A 766 10.69 -54.87 -10.98
C VAL A 766 9.75 -53.80 -11.52
N VAL A 767 10.06 -53.25 -12.70
CA VAL A 767 9.23 -52.23 -13.36
C VAL A 767 7.84 -52.78 -13.71
N GLU A 768 7.74 -54.00 -14.25
CA GLU A 768 6.45 -54.61 -14.60
C GLU A 768 5.59 -54.87 -13.36
N ILE A 769 6.16 -55.41 -12.29
CA ILE A 769 5.44 -55.69 -11.05
C ILE A 769 4.98 -54.38 -10.39
N TYR A 770 5.87 -53.39 -10.26
CA TYR A 770 5.54 -52.09 -9.69
C TYR A 770 4.40 -51.42 -10.46
N GLN A 771 4.51 -51.34 -11.80
CA GLN A 771 3.45 -50.78 -12.64
C GLN A 771 2.15 -51.57 -12.53
N GLY A 772 2.22 -52.90 -12.43
CA GLY A 772 1.06 -53.76 -12.23
C GLY A 772 0.33 -53.47 -10.92
N ILE A 773 1.07 -53.31 -9.81
CA ILE A 773 0.52 -52.96 -8.48
C ILE A 773 -0.11 -51.56 -8.51
N CYS A 774 0.62 -50.55 -8.97
CA CYS A 774 0.10 -49.18 -9.06
C CYS A 774 -1.13 -49.10 -9.98
N LYS A 775 -1.18 -49.91 -11.04
CA LYS A 775 -2.37 -50.01 -11.89
C LYS A 775 -3.57 -50.58 -11.14
N GLN A 776 -3.40 -51.63 -10.31
CA GLN A 776 -4.50 -52.16 -9.51
C GLN A 776 -5.06 -51.12 -8.54
N ARG A 777 -4.17 -50.36 -7.89
CA ARG A 777 -4.58 -49.21 -7.07
C ARG A 777 -5.36 -48.19 -7.88
N ASN A 778 -4.80 -47.75 -9.01
CA ASN A 778 -5.42 -46.75 -9.88
C ASN A 778 -6.77 -47.20 -10.46
N ASP A 779 -6.93 -48.47 -10.81
CA ASP A 779 -8.21 -49.02 -11.25
C ASP A 779 -9.27 -48.95 -10.14
N ALA A 780 -8.88 -49.07 -8.87
CA ALA A 780 -9.79 -49.01 -7.73
C ALA A 780 -10.16 -47.56 -7.36
N VAL A 781 -9.18 -46.69 -7.19
CA VAL A 781 -9.43 -45.31 -6.72
C VAL A 781 -9.67 -44.32 -7.87
N GLY A 782 -9.21 -44.61 -9.09
CA GLY A 782 -9.31 -43.68 -10.22
C GLY A 782 -10.75 -43.43 -10.68
N GLU A 783 -11.65 -44.40 -10.50
CA GLU A 783 -13.08 -44.21 -10.74
C GLU A 783 -13.68 -43.21 -9.75
N VAL A 784 -13.27 -43.26 -8.47
CA VAL A 784 -13.67 -42.28 -7.45
C VAL A 784 -13.24 -40.86 -7.85
N PHE A 785 -12.03 -40.69 -8.39
CA PHE A 785 -11.57 -39.39 -8.88
C PHE A 785 -12.44 -38.84 -10.02
N MET A 786 -12.82 -39.69 -10.98
CA MET A 786 -13.69 -39.25 -12.09
C MET A 786 -15.06 -38.82 -11.57
N GLU A 787 -15.64 -39.55 -10.60
CA GLU A 787 -16.89 -39.14 -9.97
C GLU A 787 -16.76 -37.83 -9.16
N LEU A 788 -15.63 -37.63 -8.46
CA LEU A 788 -15.32 -36.38 -7.77
C LEU A 788 -15.22 -35.22 -8.77
N VAL A 789 -14.56 -35.40 -9.92
CA VAL A 789 -14.46 -34.38 -10.97
C VAL A 789 -15.83 -33.96 -11.49
N ASP A 790 -16.74 -34.92 -11.68
CA ASP A 790 -18.11 -34.64 -12.11
C ASP A 790 -18.89 -33.85 -11.04
N VAL A 791 -18.89 -34.31 -9.79
CA VAL A 791 -19.59 -33.67 -8.67
C VAL A 791 -19.07 -32.24 -8.44
N ARG A 792 -17.75 -32.07 -8.42
CA ARG A 792 -17.10 -30.77 -8.24
C ARG A 792 -17.40 -29.80 -9.38
N ASN A 793 -17.44 -30.28 -10.62
CA ASN A 793 -17.86 -29.45 -11.75
C ASN A 793 -19.36 -29.12 -11.74
N GLU A 794 -20.21 -29.93 -11.09
CA GLU A 794 -21.60 -29.57 -10.82
C GLU A 794 -21.68 -28.46 -9.75
N ILE A 795 -20.93 -28.58 -8.65
CA ILE A 795 -20.80 -27.54 -7.60
C ILE A 795 -20.33 -26.21 -8.21
N ALA A 796 -19.29 -26.24 -9.05
CA ALA A 796 -18.75 -25.04 -9.70
C ALA A 796 -19.80 -24.34 -10.58
N LYS A 797 -20.59 -25.09 -11.34
CA LYS A 797 -21.66 -24.54 -12.20
C LYS A 797 -22.78 -23.90 -11.40
N LEU A 798 -23.15 -24.46 -10.25
CA LEU A 798 -24.14 -23.87 -9.35
C LEU A 798 -23.67 -22.51 -8.82
N ASN A 799 -22.37 -22.38 -8.57
CA ASN A 799 -21.72 -21.15 -8.13
C ASN A 799 -21.32 -20.19 -9.27
N GLY A 800 -21.69 -20.51 -10.53
CA GLY A 800 -21.49 -19.62 -11.68
C GLY A 800 -20.15 -19.73 -12.40
N TYR A 801 -19.37 -20.79 -12.17
CA TYR A 801 -18.07 -21.04 -12.80
C TYR A 801 -18.15 -22.10 -13.91
N ASP A 802 -17.22 -22.04 -14.87
CA ASP A 802 -17.21 -22.98 -16.01
C ASP A 802 -16.67 -24.36 -15.61
N ASN A 803 -15.72 -24.39 -14.66
CA ASN A 803 -15.12 -25.60 -14.12
C ASN A 803 -14.64 -25.40 -12.67
N TYR A 804 -14.36 -26.49 -11.97
CA TYR A 804 -14.00 -26.45 -10.56
C TYR A 804 -12.61 -25.86 -10.29
N ALA A 805 -11.66 -25.90 -11.22
CA ALA A 805 -10.37 -25.26 -10.99
C ALA A 805 -10.52 -23.73 -10.88
N GLU A 806 -11.39 -23.10 -11.70
CA GLU A 806 -11.71 -21.68 -11.56
C GLU A 806 -12.39 -21.38 -10.22
N TYR A 807 -13.39 -22.18 -9.85
CA TYR A 807 -14.09 -22.05 -8.56
C TYR A 807 -13.14 -22.23 -7.37
N ALA A 808 -12.23 -23.20 -7.43
CA ALA A 808 -11.29 -23.47 -6.35
C ALA A 808 -10.30 -22.31 -6.16
N TYR A 809 -9.78 -21.74 -7.24
CA TYR A 809 -8.84 -20.62 -7.16
C TYR A 809 -9.51 -19.36 -6.59
N ASP A 810 -10.71 -19.02 -7.07
CA ASP A 810 -11.42 -17.79 -6.69
C ASP A 810 -12.12 -17.92 -5.33
N ALA A 811 -13.00 -18.93 -5.17
CA ALA A 811 -13.90 -19.02 -4.01
C ALA A 811 -13.37 -19.88 -2.85
N VAL A 812 -12.58 -20.93 -3.13
CA VAL A 812 -12.10 -21.86 -2.08
C VAL A 812 -10.79 -21.36 -1.46
N TYR A 813 -9.83 -20.96 -2.29
CA TYR A 813 -8.51 -20.50 -1.86
C TYR A 813 -8.30 -18.98 -1.91
N VAL A 814 -9.26 -18.23 -2.47
CA VAL A 814 -9.26 -16.75 -2.47
C VAL A 814 -7.97 -16.16 -3.05
N ARG A 815 -7.51 -16.73 -4.17
CA ARG A 815 -6.24 -16.34 -4.83
C ARG A 815 -6.43 -15.04 -5.60
N ASP A 816 -5.48 -14.12 -5.42
CA ASP A 816 -5.39 -12.85 -6.15
C ASP A 816 -4.67 -12.97 -7.51
N TYR A 817 -4.54 -14.20 -8.01
CA TYR A 817 -3.97 -14.52 -9.32
C TYR A 817 -4.83 -15.55 -10.07
N THR A 818 -4.76 -15.50 -11.39
CA THR A 818 -5.62 -16.26 -12.29
C THR A 818 -5.00 -17.59 -12.74
N LEU A 819 -5.84 -18.47 -13.31
CA LEU A 819 -5.37 -19.68 -13.98
C LEU A 819 -4.46 -19.38 -15.18
N ASP A 820 -4.60 -18.23 -15.83
CA ASP A 820 -3.76 -17.86 -16.96
C ASP A 820 -2.34 -17.46 -16.51
N GLU A 821 -2.24 -16.67 -15.44
CA GLU A 821 -0.95 -16.35 -14.77
C GLU A 821 -0.28 -17.62 -14.26
N THR A 822 -1.05 -18.52 -13.64
CA THR A 822 -0.59 -19.84 -13.22
C THR A 822 0.02 -20.63 -14.40
N ARG A 823 -0.65 -20.67 -15.56
CA ARG A 823 -0.12 -21.37 -16.73
C ARG A 823 1.16 -20.75 -17.28
N ASP A 824 1.30 -19.44 -17.17
CA ASP A 824 2.51 -18.74 -17.60
C ASP A 824 3.68 -19.04 -16.67
N LEU A 825 3.47 -19.03 -15.35
CA LEU A 825 4.46 -19.50 -14.37
C LEU A 825 4.86 -20.96 -14.61
N LEU A 826 3.90 -21.87 -14.80
CA LEU A 826 4.19 -23.29 -15.10
C LEU A 826 5.03 -23.47 -16.38
N LYS A 827 4.83 -22.61 -17.40
CA LYS A 827 5.68 -22.61 -18.61
C LYS A 827 7.09 -22.15 -18.30
N GLU A 828 7.24 -21.13 -17.47
CA GLU A 828 8.54 -20.63 -17.03
C GLU A 828 9.30 -21.71 -16.25
N ILE A 829 8.66 -22.32 -15.26
CA ILE A 829 9.22 -23.42 -14.45
C ILE A 829 9.78 -24.52 -15.33
N ARG A 830 9.01 -25.02 -16.32
CA ARG A 830 9.49 -26.07 -17.23
C ARG A 830 10.69 -25.66 -18.07
N LYS A 831 10.78 -24.38 -18.42
CA LYS A 831 11.78 -23.88 -19.36
C LYS A 831 13.08 -23.48 -18.66
N HIS A 832 12.98 -22.97 -17.44
CA HIS A 832 14.06 -22.31 -16.73
C HIS A 832 14.44 -23.04 -15.44
N VAL A 833 13.46 -23.46 -14.63
CA VAL A 833 13.70 -24.07 -13.31
C VAL A 833 14.06 -25.56 -13.42
N VAL A 834 13.32 -26.34 -14.22
CA VAL A 834 13.57 -27.78 -14.40
C VAL A 834 15.01 -28.12 -14.82
N PRO A 835 15.66 -27.37 -15.74
CA PRO A 835 17.08 -27.57 -16.04
C PRO A 835 18.01 -27.36 -14.83
N VAL A 836 17.78 -26.34 -14.01
CA VAL A 836 18.60 -26.05 -12.82
C VAL A 836 18.46 -27.18 -11.78
N MET A 837 17.24 -27.68 -11.60
CA MET A 837 16.98 -28.84 -10.73
C MET A 837 17.74 -30.10 -11.17
N ALA A 838 17.91 -30.31 -12.48
CA ALA A 838 18.72 -31.41 -12.97
C ALA A 838 20.21 -31.26 -12.58
N ASP A 839 20.74 -30.04 -12.61
CA ASP A 839 22.11 -29.76 -12.19
C ASP A 839 22.28 -29.90 -10.66
N MET A 840 21.30 -29.45 -9.86
CA MET A 840 21.29 -29.67 -8.41
C MET A 840 21.25 -31.17 -8.07
N LYS A 841 20.45 -31.95 -8.80
CA LYS A 841 20.35 -33.40 -8.62
C LYS A 841 21.66 -34.12 -8.93
N ASP A 842 22.42 -33.65 -9.91
CA ASP A 842 23.76 -34.18 -10.19
C ASP A 842 24.72 -33.96 -9.01
N VAL A 843 24.63 -32.80 -8.34
CA VAL A 843 25.39 -32.54 -7.10
C VAL A 843 24.88 -33.42 -5.95
N LEU A 844 23.57 -33.59 -5.78
CA LEU A 844 23.00 -34.49 -4.77
C LEU A 844 23.51 -35.93 -4.93
N ASN A 845 23.59 -36.43 -6.17
CA ASN A 845 24.11 -37.77 -6.45
C ASN A 845 25.61 -37.92 -6.15
N ASP A 846 26.37 -36.83 -6.23
CA ASP A 846 27.78 -36.77 -5.82
C ASP A 846 27.94 -36.62 -4.30
N THR A 847 26.93 -36.05 -3.62
CA THR A 847 26.80 -36.05 -2.16
C THR A 847 26.46 -37.47 -1.71
N ASP A 848 27.15 -38.01 -0.70
CA ASP A 848 26.84 -39.33 -0.13
C ASP A 848 25.57 -39.25 0.75
N TYR A 849 24.46 -38.75 0.18
CA TYR A 849 23.19 -38.49 0.87
C TYR A 849 22.57 -39.75 1.45
N MET A 850 22.98 -40.93 0.94
CA MET A 850 22.64 -42.22 1.51
C MET A 850 23.09 -42.37 2.96
N ARG A 851 24.07 -41.57 3.41
CA ARG A 851 24.48 -41.50 4.82
C ARG A 851 23.36 -41.01 5.73
N LEU A 852 22.40 -40.20 5.26
CA LEU A 852 21.24 -39.80 6.06
C LEU A 852 20.43 -41.01 6.53
N TYR A 853 20.23 -42.01 5.67
CA TYR A 853 19.52 -43.25 6.01
C TYR A 853 20.27 -44.11 7.03
N THR A 854 21.61 -44.06 7.05
CA THR A 854 22.42 -44.90 7.94
C THR A 854 22.86 -44.22 9.24
N GLU A 855 23.08 -42.90 9.20
CA GLU A 855 23.66 -42.08 10.28
C GLU A 855 22.63 -41.12 10.90
N GLY A 856 21.58 -40.74 10.18
CA GLY A 856 20.50 -39.86 10.66
C GLY A 856 19.36 -40.61 11.36
N GLN A 857 19.68 -41.57 12.24
CA GLN A 857 18.71 -42.46 12.89
C GLN A 857 18.69 -42.27 14.42
N GLY A 858 17.57 -42.62 15.07
CA GLY A 858 17.46 -42.59 16.54
C GLY A 858 17.23 -41.20 17.11
N ILE A 859 16.58 -40.34 16.34
CA ILE A 859 16.19 -38.99 16.74
C ILE A 859 14.78 -39.10 17.35
N GLU A 860 14.65 -38.80 18.64
CA GLU A 860 13.34 -38.84 19.31
C GLU A 860 12.59 -37.54 18.99
N SER A 861 11.50 -37.65 18.22
CA SER A 861 10.73 -36.50 17.70
C SER A 861 10.25 -35.55 18.79
N THR A 862 9.82 -36.08 19.93
CA THR A 862 9.36 -35.28 21.08
C THR A 862 10.45 -34.41 21.69
N SER A 863 11.73 -34.71 21.43
CA SER A 863 12.86 -33.89 21.87
C SER A 863 13.30 -32.84 20.85
N ILE A 864 12.92 -32.98 19.57
CA ILE A 864 13.34 -32.04 18.51
C ILE A 864 12.89 -30.63 18.83
N ILE A 865 11.63 -30.46 19.25
CA ILE A 865 11.11 -29.14 19.57
C ILE A 865 11.96 -28.48 20.67
N GLU A 866 12.36 -29.21 21.72
CA GLU A 866 13.24 -28.69 22.77
C GLU A 866 14.63 -28.33 22.24
N GLN A 867 15.18 -29.16 21.35
CA GLN A 867 16.50 -28.98 20.74
C GLN A 867 16.57 -27.74 19.84
N ILE A 868 15.50 -27.42 19.10
CA ILE A 868 15.49 -26.25 18.21
C ILE A 868 15.29 -24.92 18.96
N GLY A 869 14.88 -24.99 20.24
CA GLY A 869 14.53 -23.82 21.06
C GLY A 869 15.57 -22.69 21.13
N PRO A 870 16.88 -22.98 21.31
CA PRO A 870 17.91 -21.95 21.27
C PRO A 870 17.97 -21.21 19.93
N TYR A 871 17.79 -21.92 18.81
CA TYR A 871 17.83 -21.31 17.48
C TYR A 871 16.57 -20.52 17.17
N LEU A 872 15.40 -20.92 17.71
CA LEU A 872 14.20 -20.09 17.67
C LEU A 872 14.41 -18.74 18.37
N GLU A 873 15.09 -18.74 19.53
CA GLU A 873 15.45 -17.50 20.26
C GLU A 873 16.44 -16.63 19.47
N GLU A 874 17.37 -17.26 18.73
CA GLU A 874 18.30 -16.54 17.84
C GLU A 874 17.62 -15.97 16.59
N ILE A 875 16.59 -16.64 16.05
CA ILE A 875 15.76 -16.11 14.96
C ILE A 875 14.93 -14.93 15.50
N ASP A 876 14.02 -15.16 16.44
CA ASP A 876 13.28 -14.09 17.11
C ASP A 876 12.77 -14.59 18.49
N PRO A 877 12.99 -13.83 19.58
CA PRO A 877 12.51 -14.20 20.92
C PRO A 877 11.01 -14.52 21.01
N GLU A 878 10.18 -13.99 20.12
CA GLU A 878 8.75 -14.31 20.08
C GLU A 878 8.50 -15.76 19.62
N LEU A 879 9.33 -16.34 18.76
CA LEU A 879 9.25 -17.76 18.42
C LEU A 879 9.60 -18.65 19.62
N LYS A 880 10.54 -18.20 20.45
CA LYS A 880 10.90 -18.88 21.70
C LYS A 880 9.74 -18.88 22.69
N ASP A 881 9.04 -17.77 22.84
CA ASP A 881 7.85 -17.66 23.68
C ASP A 881 6.73 -18.61 23.21
N THR A 882 6.48 -18.69 21.90
CA THR A 882 5.55 -19.66 21.30
C THR A 882 5.95 -21.11 21.66
N GLN A 883 7.24 -21.43 21.57
CA GLN A 883 7.77 -22.77 21.90
C GLN A 883 7.56 -23.11 23.38
N GLU A 884 7.77 -22.16 24.29
CA GLU A 884 7.59 -22.35 25.72
C GLU A 884 6.13 -22.63 26.08
N HIS A 885 5.19 -21.93 25.45
CA HIS A 885 3.75 -22.19 25.61
C HIS A 885 3.37 -23.58 25.08
N PHE A 886 3.79 -23.90 23.86
CA PHE A 886 3.56 -25.19 23.20
C PHE A 886 4.00 -26.38 24.08
N LEU A 887 5.21 -26.30 24.64
CA LEU A 887 5.77 -27.32 25.52
C LEU A 887 5.07 -27.39 26.88
N LYS A 888 4.74 -26.24 27.48
CA LYS A 888 4.11 -26.16 28.80
C LYS A 888 2.74 -26.82 28.83
N TYR A 889 1.95 -26.66 27.77
CA TYR A 889 0.60 -27.22 27.64
C TYR A 889 0.54 -28.55 26.88
N ARG A 890 1.69 -29.04 26.37
CA ARG A 890 1.81 -30.30 25.61
C ARG A 890 0.84 -30.35 24.43
N LEU A 891 0.88 -29.31 23.60
CA LEU A 891 -0.03 -29.15 22.47
C LEU A 891 0.43 -29.94 21.25
N TYR A 892 0.84 -31.19 21.46
CA TYR A 892 1.33 -32.07 20.41
C TYR A 892 1.05 -33.56 20.67
N ASP A 893 0.98 -34.32 19.57
CA ASP A 893 1.07 -35.78 19.54
C ASP A 893 1.95 -36.20 18.35
N MET A 894 3.23 -36.39 18.64
CA MET A 894 4.30 -36.70 17.68
C MET A 894 4.91 -38.08 17.90
N ASP A 895 4.25 -38.96 18.67
CA ASP A 895 4.72 -40.32 18.92
C ASP A 895 4.32 -41.26 17.78
N THR A 896 5.07 -42.36 17.60
CA THR A 896 4.80 -43.39 16.60
C THR A 896 3.81 -44.45 17.11
N SER A 897 2.77 -44.75 16.33
CA SER A 897 1.77 -45.78 16.67
C SER A 897 1.23 -46.50 15.44
N GLN A 898 0.85 -47.78 15.58
CA GLN A 898 0.20 -48.55 14.51
C GLN A 898 -1.26 -48.17 14.27
N ASN A 899 -1.88 -47.49 15.24
CA ASN A 899 -3.29 -47.10 15.16
C ASN A 899 -3.48 -45.66 14.65
N LYS A 900 -2.39 -44.88 14.58
CA LYS A 900 -2.40 -43.49 14.13
C LYS A 900 -2.50 -43.42 12.61
N ALA A 901 -3.16 -42.39 12.11
CA ALA A 901 -3.10 -42.04 10.70
C ALA A 901 -1.67 -41.64 10.29
N ASN A 902 -1.29 -41.96 9.06
CA ASN A 902 0.04 -41.65 8.55
C ASN A 902 0.09 -40.26 7.92
N THR A 903 0.05 -39.22 8.75
CA THR A 903 0.08 -37.80 8.33
C THR A 903 0.70 -36.91 9.42
N ALA A 904 1.00 -35.66 9.10
CA ALA A 904 1.33 -34.59 10.03
C ALA A 904 0.58 -33.31 9.63
N PHE A 905 0.07 -32.57 10.61
CA PHE A 905 -0.63 -31.32 10.41
C PHE A 905 -0.76 -30.53 11.72
N THR A 906 -1.06 -29.24 11.57
CA THR A 906 -1.42 -28.35 12.67
C THR A 906 -2.91 -28.06 12.63
N MET A 907 -3.61 -28.42 13.70
CA MET A 907 -5.04 -28.16 13.84
C MET A 907 -5.29 -26.87 14.63
N ARG A 908 -6.08 -25.97 14.07
CA ARG A 908 -6.56 -24.76 14.77
C ARG A 908 -7.70 -25.12 15.72
N LEU A 909 -7.65 -24.62 16.95
CA LEU A 909 -8.67 -24.80 17.98
C LEU A 909 -9.24 -23.43 18.38
N SER A 910 -10.02 -22.83 17.45
CA SER A 910 -10.42 -21.41 17.48
C SER A 910 -11.07 -20.95 18.79
N TYR A 911 -11.91 -21.78 19.42
CA TYR A 911 -12.55 -21.42 20.70
C TYR A 911 -11.55 -21.24 21.85
N PHE A 912 -10.41 -21.94 21.82
CA PHE A 912 -9.35 -21.78 22.80
C PHE A 912 -8.29 -20.76 22.40
N LYS A 913 -8.40 -20.21 21.18
CA LYS A 913 -7.42 -19.35 20.52
C LYS A 913 -6.02 -19.99 20.54
N ASP A 914 -5.94 -21.29 20.24
CA ASP A 914 -4.69 -22.07 20.29
C ASP A 914 -4.66 -23.12 19.17
N GLY A 915 -3.56 -23.85 19.04
CA GLY A 915 -3.38 -24.91 18.05
C GLY A 915 -2.93 -26.24 18.66
N PHE A 916 -2.89 -27.28 17.83
CA PHE A 916 -2.36 -28.59 18.21
C PHE A 916 -1.62 -29.24 17.05
N ILE A 917 -0.38 -29.70 17.28
CA ILE A 917 0.40 -30.42 16.26
C ILE A 917 0.16 -31.93 16.38
N TYR A 918 -0.34 -32.53 15.32
CA TYR A 918 -0.41 -33.97 15.17
C TYR A 918 0.65 -34.44 14.18
N GLY A 919 1.34 -35.55 14.47
CA GLY A 919 2.22 -36.17 13.48
C GLY A 919 2.53 -37.64 13.78
N GLN A 920 2.50 -38.47 12.74
CA GLN A 920 3.11 -39.80 12.76
C GLN A 920 4.58 -39.69 12.32
N MET A 921 5.48 -39.80 13.29
CA MET A 921 6.92 -39.56 13.07
C MET A 921 7.68 -40.83 12.62
N TYR A 922 8.94 -40.66 12.24
CA TYR A 922 9.79 -41.74 11.71
C TYR A 922 10.96 -42.13 12.61
N ASP A 923 11.16 -41.42 13.72
CA ASP A 923 12.30 -41.50 14.66
C ASP A 923 13.67 -41.33 13.97
N ASN A 924 13.74 -40.44 12.99
CA ASN A 924 14.93 -40.20 12.17
C ASN A 924 15.05 -38.73 11.68
N TYR A 925 16.03 -38.45 10.83
CA TYR A 925 16.36 -37.11 10.35
C TYR A 925 15.19 -36.35 9.70
N MET A 926 14.22 -37.06 9.11
CA MET A 926 13.03 -36.46 8.50
C MET A 926 12.10 -35.79 9.51
N ASP A 927 12.21 -36.12 10.79
CA ASP A 927 11.35 -35.52 11.81
C ASP A 927 11.74 -34.05 12.09
N TYR A 928 12.97 -33.62 11.76
CA TYR A 928 13.30 -32.18 11.79
C TYR A 928 12.46 -31.39 10.78
N TYR A 929 12.33 -31.91 9.54
CA TYR A 929 11.47 -31.31 8.52
C TYR A 929 10.04 -31.14 9.03
N ASN A 930 9.42 -32.23 9.51
CA ASN A 930 8.02 -32.21 9.97
C ASN A 930 7.83 -31.31 11.19
N VAL A 931 8.69 -31.42 12.21
CA VAL A 931 8.52 -30.64 13.44
C VAL A 931 8.70 -29.14 13.20
N ILE A 932 9.68 -28.74 12.38
CA ILE A 932 9.88 -27.32 12.05
C ILE A 932 8.73 -26.81 11.18
N HIS A 933 8.26 -27.61 10.21
CA HIS A 933 7.11 -27.28 9.36
C HIS A 933 5.87 -26.95 10.20
N GLU A 934 5.46 -27.92 11.02
CA GLU A 934 4.25 -27.81 11.81
C GLU A 934 4.38 -26.74 12.90
N PHE A 935 5.59 -26.54 13.44
CA PHE A 935 5.80 -25.45 14.38
C PHE A 935 5.63 -24.06 13.74
N GLY A 936 5.95 -23.90 12.45
CA GLY A 936 5.66 -22.68 11.70
C GLY A 936 4.17 -22.40 11.58
N HIS A 937 3.37 -23.41 11.22
CA HIS A 937 1.90 -23.29 11.25
C HIS A 937 1.37 -23.03 12.66
N TYR A 938 1.89 -23.73 13.66
CA TYR A 938 1.49 -23.53 15.05
C TYR A 938 1.78 -22.10 15.52
N ASN A 939 2.92 -21.52 15.13
CA ASN A 939 3.22 -20.13 15.44
C ASN A 939 2.19 -19.18 14.82
N ASN A 940 1.80 -19.37 13.56
CA ASN A 940 0.71 -18.59 12.96
C ASN A 940 -0.59 -18.74 13.75
N VAL A 941 -1.00 -19.98 14.06
CA VAL A 941 -2.25 -20.26 14.80
C VAL A 941 -2.24 -19.63 16.19
N TYR A 942 -1.13 -19.81 16.93
CA TYR A 942 -0.94 -19.28 18.27
C TYR A 942 -0.91 -17.74 18.28
N ARG A 943 -0.34 -17.11 17.26
CA ARG A 943 -0.21 -15.64 17.20
C ARG A 943 -1.38 -14.94 16.51
N SER A 944 -2.26 -15.68 15.85
CA SER A 944 -3.41 -15.15 15.11
C SER A 944 -4.44 -14.55 16.06
N ALA A 945 -4.71 -13.27 15.87
CA ALA A 945 -5.76 -12.51 16.55
C ALA A 945 -6.93 -12.19 15.61
N ASP A 946 -7.09 -13.00 14.57
CA ASP A 946 -8.12 -12.81 13.55
C ASP A 946 -9.50 -13.09 14.15
N THR A 947 -10.44 -12.20 13.87
CA THR A 947 -11.85 -12.42 14.18
C THR A 947 -12.45 -13.47 13.25
N PHE A 948 -13.65 -13.96 13.59
CA PHE A 948 -14.40 -14.90 12.75
C PHE A 948 -14.47 -14.47 11.27
N PHE A 949 -14.70 -13.19 10.98
CA PHE A 949 -14.80 -12.66 9.62
C PHE A 949 -13.46 -12.32 8.96
N GLU A 950 -12.38 -12.31 9.73
CA GLU A 950 -11.00 -12.11 9.25
C GLU A 950 -10.30 -13.44 9.02
N SER A 951 -10.83 -14.53 9.56
CA SER A 951 -10.35 -15.88 9.26
C SER A 951 -10.65 -16.22 7.80
N SER A 952 -9.63 -16.70 7.10
CA SER A 952 -9.71 -17.06 5.68
C SER A 952 -8.77 -18.23 5.40
N ASN A 953 -9.02 -18.93 4.29
CA ASN A 953 -8.24 -20.07 3.82
C ASN A 953 -7.15 -19.63 2.82
N ASN A 954 -6.39 -18.57 3.12
CA ASN A 954 -5.19 -18.28 2.31
C ASN A 954 -4.07 -19.25 2.65
N ILE A 955 -4.17 -20.44 2.05
CA ILE A 955 -3.23 -21.52 2.22
C ILE A 955 -1.84 -21.14 1.68
N ASP A 956 -1.76 -20.46 0.55
CA ASP A 956 -0.50 -20.07 -0.07
C ASP A 956 0.41 -19.32 0.92
N VAL A 957 -0.15 -18.37 1.68
CA VAL A 957 0.60 -17.65 2.73
C VAL A 957 0.80 -18.55 3.95
N SER A 958 -0.18 -19.36 4.34
CA SER A 958 -0.05 -20.33 5.44
C SER A 958 1.19 -21.22 5.28
N GLU A 959 1.43 -21.73 4.07
CA GLU A 959 2.59 -22.59 3.76
C GLU A 959 3.93 -21.83 3.77
N ILE A 960 3.95 -20.50 3.60
CA ILE A 960 5.18 -19.72 3.81
C ILE A 960 5.56 -19.69 5.30
N HIS A 961 4.59 -19.70 6.22
CA HIS A 961 4.90 -19.75 7.66
C HIS A 961 5.66 -21.01 8.04
N SER A 962 5.33 -22.15 7.41
CA SER A 962 5.99 -23.42 7.66
C SER A 962 7.31 -23.55 6.88
N GLN A 963 7.26 -23.41 5.56
CA GLN A 963 8.43 -23.57 4.68
C GLN A 963 9.46 -22.45 4.85
N GLY A 964 9.04 -21.22 5.12
CA GLY A 964 9.93 -20.09 5.39
C GLY A 964 10.73 -20.30 6.68
N MET A 965 10.11 -20.89 7.71
CA MET A 965 10.82 -21.27 8.92
C MET A 965 11.87 -22.35 8.64
N GLN A 966 11.54 -23.38 7.84
CA GLN A 966 12.50 -24.41 7.43
C GLN A 966 13.74 -23.77 6.77
N MET A 967 13.53 -22.83 5.86
CA MET A 967 14.62 -22.14 5.16
C MET A 967 15.48 -21.29 6.09
N LEU A 968 14.92 -20.69 7.14
CA LEU A 968 15.72 -20.01 8.17
C LEU A 968 16.55 -20.98 9.03
N PHE A 969 16.15 -22.25 9.15
CA PHE A 969 16.89 -23.28 9.88
C PHE A 969 18.07 -23.87 9.11
N TYR A 970 18.22 -23.56 7.82
CA TYR A 970 19.33 -24.00 6.98
C TYR A 970 20.71 -23.83 7.65
N ASP A 971 20.94 -22.68 8.30
CA ASP A 971 22.21 -22.32 8.94
C ASP A 971 22.52 -23.07 10.25
N TYR A 972 21.59 -23.88 10.76
CA TYR A 972 21.71 -24.52 12.09
C TYR A 972 21.81 -26.05 12.03
N TYR A 973 21.69 -26.66 10.85
CA TYR A 973 21.66 -28.12 10.73
C TYR A 973 23.01 -28.78 11.05
N ASP A 974 24.14 -28.09 10.86
CA ASP A 974 25.47 -28.53 11.27
C ASP A 974 25.59 -28.64 12.80
N GLU A 975 24.98 -27.72 13.55
CA GLU A 975 24.95 -27.75 15.01
C GLU A 975 23.96 -28.80 15.54
N LEU A 976 22.83 -28.99 14.86
CA LEU A 976 21.78 -29.97 15.24
C LEU A 976 22.19 -31.43 14.96
N LEU A 977 22.73 -31.70 13.78
CA LEU A 977 23.02 -33.07 13.31
C LEU A 977 24.53 -33.41 13.30
N GLY A 978 25.39 -32.40 13.53
CA GLY A 978 26.84 -32.50 13.41
C GLY A 978 27.33 -32.22 11.98
N GLU A 979 28.36 -31.38 11.84
CA GLU A 979 28.97 -30.87 10.58
C GLU A 979 28.79 -31.78 9.35
N ASP A 980 29.34 -33.01 9.35
CA ASP A 980 29.30 -33.91 8.19
C ASP A 980 27.89 -34.36 7.76
N ILE A 981 26.94 -34.50 8.70
CA ILE A 981 25.56 -34.94 8.42
C ILE A 981 24.63 -33.74 8.26
N GLY A 982 24.86 -32.67 9.02
CA GLY A 982 24.16 -31.41 8.91
C GLY A 982 24.30 -30.78 7.54
N ASP A 983 25.52 -30.73 6.97
CA ASP A 983 25.74 -30.20 5.61
C ASP A 983 24.97 -31.00 4.55
N ILE A 984 24.93 -32.34 4.69
CA ILE A 984 24.21 -33.22 3.77
C ILE A 984 22.70 -32.99 3.91
N TYR A 985 22.21 -32.84 5.14
CA TYR A 985 20.79 -32.60 5.40
C TYR A 985 20.36 -31.21 4.93
N ALA A 986 21.15 -30.17 5.19
CA ALA A 986 20.89 -28.81 4.71
C ALA A 986 20.78 -28.75 3.19
N PHE A 987 21.69 -29.41 2.47
CA PHE A 987 21.58 -29.55 1.02
C PHE A 987 20.31 -30.30 0.62
N TYR A 988 20.04 -31.44 1.26
CA TYR A 988 18.89 -32.29 0.94
C TYR A 988 17.56 -31.57 1.19
N ASP A 989 17.44 -30.81 2.27
CA ASP A 989 16.24 -30.07 2.66
C ASP A 989 15.88 -29.00 1.62
N VAL A 990 16.85 -28.16 1.25
CA VAL A 990 16.67 -27.13 0.21
C VAL A 990 16.41 -27.76 -1.16
N TYR A 991 17.16 -28.83 -1.53
CA TYR A 991 16.89 -29.56 -2.77
C TYR A 991 15.48 -30.16 -2.77
N SER A 992 15.04 -30.75 -1.65
CA SER A 992 13.73 -31.37 -1.51
C SER A 992 12.62 -30.33 -1.61
N MET A 993 12.79 -29.14 -1.03
CA MET A 993 11.86 -28.01 -1.19
C MET A 993 11.68 -27.65 -2.67
N ALA A 994 12.78 -27.48 -3.39
CA ALA A 994 12.74 -27.12 -4.81
C ALA A 994 12.21 -28.25 -5.70
N ASP A 995 12.53 -29.52 -5.40
CA ASP A 995 12.01 -30.70 -6.11
C ASP A 995 10.50 -30.90 -5.86
N ASN A 996 10.05 -30.60 -4.64
CA ASN A 996 8.63 -30.56 -4.30
C ASN A 996 7.91 -29.50 -5.13
N ALA A 997 8.44 -28.29 -5.28
CA ALA A 997 7.85 -27.24 -6.13
C ALA A 997 7.67 -27.69 -7.59
N ILE A 998 8.60 -28.48 -8.14
CA ILE A 998 8.46 -29.07 -9.49
C ILE A 998 7.38 -30.15 -9.52
N SER A 999 7.33 -30.99 -8.49
CA SER A 999 6.34 -32.07 -8.37
C SER A 999 4.93 -31.51 -8.19
N THR A 1000 4.77 -30.43 -7.43
CA THR A 1000 3.50 -29.73 -7.22
C THR A 1000 3.06 -29.01 -8.50
N ALA A 1001 3.98 -28.36 -9.25
CA ALA A 1001 3.70 -27.77 -10.57
C ALA A 1001 3.07 -28.77 -11.55
N LEU A 1002 3.59 -29.99 -11.53
CA LEU A 1002 3.09 -31.10 -12.33
C LEU A 1002 1.69 -31.54 -11.90
N ILE A 1003 1.45 -31.68 -10.60
CA ILE A 1003 0.15 -32.10 -10.05
C ILE A 1003 -0.90 -31.03 -10.38
N SER A 1004 -0.59 -29.74 -10.20
CA SER A 1004 -1.49 -28.65 -10.52
C SER A 1004 -1.86 -28.61 -12.00
N GLU A 1005 -0.90 -28.78 -12.93
CA GLU A 1005 -1.24 -28.84 -14.36
C GLU A 1005 -2.08 -30.08 -14.72
N PHE A 1006 -1.93 -31.18 -13.98
CA PHE A 1006 -2.76 -32.37 -14.14
C PHE A 1006 -4.20 -32.13 -13.66
N GLU A 1007 -4.38 -31.56 -12.46
CA GLU A 1007 -5.69 -31.26 -11.88
C GLU A 1007 -6.47 -30.24 -12.73
N ILE A 1008 -5.82 -29.13 -13.12
CA ILE A 1008 -6.44 -28.12 -14.00
C ILE A 1008 -6.94 -28.78 -15.28
N ALA A 1009 -6.12 -29.63 -15.91
CA ALA A 1009 -6.51 -30.31 -17.13
C ALA A 1009 -7.67 -31.30 -16.92
N ALA A 1010 -7.73 -31.99 -15.78
CA ALA A 1010 -8.82 -32.90 -15.45
C ALA A 1010 -10.15 -32.16 -15.24
N TYR A 1011 -10.14 -31.04 -14.50
CA TYR A 1011 -11.34 -30.24 -14.25
C TYR A 1011 -11.85 -29.51 -15.49
N GLU A 1012 -10.95 -29.04 -16.36
CA GLU A 1012 -11.33 -28.40 -17.64
C GLU A 1012 -11.84 -29.40 -18.69
N ASN A 1013 -11.53 -30.70 -18.52
CA ASN A 1013 -11.90 -31.75 -19.48
C ASN A 1013 -12.53 -32.95 -18.74
N PRO A 1014 -13.73 -32.80 -18.15
CA PRO A 1014 -14.35 -33.84 -17.31
C PRO A 1014 -14.66 -35.14 -18.06
N ASP A 1015 -14.76 -35.11 -19.39
CA ASP A 1015 -15.02 -36.29 -20.23
C ASP A 1015 -13.77 -37.20 -20.43
N MET A 1016 -12.62 -36.88 -19.83
CA MET A 1016 -11.41 -37.69 -19.95
C MET A 1016 -11.60 -39.07 -19.30
N THR A 1017 -11.22 -40.12 -20.02
CA THR A 1017 -11.18 -41.47 -19.46
C THR A 1017 -9.99 -41.67 -18.51
N LEU A 1018 -10.09 -42.64 -17.59
CA LEU A 1018 -8.97 -43.01 -16.71
C LEU A 1018 -7.67 -43.31 -17.48
N GLU A 1019 -7.76 -43.98 -18.64
CA GLU A 1019 -6.62 -44.23 -19.53
C GLU A 1019 -6.00 -42.93 -20.09
N GLU A 1020 -6.81 -41.92 -20.40
CA GLU A 1020 -6.35 -40.62 -20.88
C GLU A 1020 -5.70 -39.81 -19.76
N LEU A 1021 -6.23 -39.84 -18.53
CA LEU A 1021 -5.62 -39.24 -17.34
C LEU A 1021 -4.24 -39.85 -17.07
N ASN A 1022 -4.13 -41.18 -17.08
CA ASN A 1022 -2.87 -41.90 -16.89
C ASN A 1022 -1.81 -41.55 -17.94
N LYS A 1023 -2.22 -41.31 -19.20
CA LYS A 1023 -1.32 -40.87 -20.28
C LYS A 1023 -0.94 -39.40 -20.13
N LEU A 1024 -1.89 -38.56 -19.73
CA LEU A 1024 -1.66 -37.14 -19.49
C LEU A 1024 -0.63 -36.96 -18.37
N TYR A 1025 -0.79 -37.69 -17.26
CA TYR A 1025 0.14 -37.64 -16.14
C TYR A 1025 1.56 -38.03 -16.58
N LEU A 1026 1.73 -39.14 -17.31
CA LEU A 1026 3.04 -39.52 -17.87
C LEU A 1026 3.63 -38.44 -18.82
N GLN A 1027 2.80 -37.83 -19.65
CA GLN A 1027 3.23 -36.76 -20.55
C GLN A 1027 3.70 -35.53 -19.77
N LEU A 1028 2.98 -35.16 -18.70
CA LEU A 1028 3.35 -34.09 -17.79
C LEU A 1028 4.66 -34.40 -17.07
N SER A 1029 4.80 -35.58 -16.46
CA SER A 1029 6.03 -36.00 -15.77
C SER A 1029 7.27 -35.88 -16.64
N ARG A 1030 7.18 -36.31 -17.90
CA ARG A 1030 8.30 -36.15 -18.85
C ARG A 1030 8.61 -34.68 -19.18
N ARG A 1031 7.62 -33.79 -19.17
CA ARG A 1031 7.82 -32.35 -19.40
C ARG A 1031 8.49 -31.67 -18.21
N TYR A 1032 8.29 -32.17 -17.00
CA TYR A 1032 8.93 -31.70 -15.77
C TYR A 1032 10.24 -32.43 -15.45
N GLY A 1033 10.86 -33.07 -16.45
CA GLY A 1033 12.21 -33.63 -16.33
C GLY A 1033 12.29 -35.06 -15.75
N MET A 1034 11.17 -35.66 -15.36
CA MET A 1034 11.13 -37.03 -14.84
C MET A 1034 11.45 -38.04 -15.96
N GLN A 1035 12.33 -39.00 -15.68
CA GLN A 1035 12.74 -40.04 -16.62
C GLN A 1035 12.11 -41.39 -16.26
N TYR A 1036 11.53 -42.04 -17.26
CA TYR A 1036 10.87 -43.34 -17.12
C TYR A 1036 11.34 -44.30 -18.21
N ASP A 1037 11.26 -45.60 -17.97
CA ASP A 1037 11.55 -46.61 -18.98
C ASP A 1037 10.67 -46.37 -20.23
N SER A 1038 11.27 -46.53 -21.42
CA SER A 1038 10.60 -46.34 -22.71
C SER A 1038 9.36 -47.23 -22.91
N LYS A 1039 9.25 -48.34 -22.18
CA LYS A 1039 8.13 -49.27 -22.16
C LYS A 1039 6.91 -48.72 -21.42
N ILE A 1040 7.11 -47.81 -20.45
CA ILE A 1040 6.02 -47.17 -19.71
C ILE A 1040 5.24 -46.23 -20.66
N LYS A 1041 3.95 -46.55 -20.83
CA LYS A 1041 3.00 -45.84 -21.71
C LYS A 1041 1.91 -45.07 -20.97
N GLU A 1042 1.70 -45.41 -19.71
CA GLU A 1042 0.75 -44.84 -18.76
C GLU A 1042 1.47 -44.75 -17.41
N LEU A 1043 1.11 -43.78 -16.58
CA LEU A 1043 1.66 -43.64 -15.24
C LEU A 1043 0.50 -43.51 -14.25
N TYR A 1044 0.53 -44.33 -13.20
CA TYR A 1044 -0.57 -44.55 -12.27
C TYR A 1044 -0.37 -43.88 -10.91
N THR A 1045 0.84 -43.37 -10.64
CA THR A 1045 1.26 -42.88 -9.31
C THR A 1045 0.54 -41.61 -8.84
N TRP A 1046 -0.17 -40.90 -9.72
CA TRP A 1046 -1.03 -39.79 -9.28
C TRP A 1046 -2.14 -40.27 -8.33
N SER A 1047 -2.55 -41.54 -8.42
CA SER A 1047 -3.53 -42.15 -7.51
C SER A 1047 -2.97 -42.46 -6.11
N GLU A 1048 -1.69 -42.20 -5.88
CA GLU A 1048 -1.05 -42.30 -4.56
C GLU A 1048 -1.08 -40.97 -3.81
N VAL A 1049 -1.45 -39.87 -4.47
CA VAL A 1049 -1.46 -38.52 -3.91
C VAL A 1049 -2.84 -38.22 -3.30
N PRO A 1050 -3.00 -38.18 -1.95
CA PRO A 1050 -4.31 -38.04 -1.32
C PRO A 1050 -5.00 -36.71 -1.64
N HIS A 1051 -4.28 -35.59 -1.67
CA HIS A 1051 -4.90 -34.28 -1.86
C HIS A 1051 -5.58 -34.10 -3.23
N ILE A 1052 -5.21 -34.85 -4.27
CA ILE A 1052 -5.95 -34.83 -5.56
C ILE A 1052 -7.42 -35.23 -5.32
N PHE A 1053 -7.66 -36.07 -4.31
CA PHE A 1053 -8.98 -36.54 -3.93
C PHE A 1053 -9.60 -35.66 -2.86
N THR A 1054 -8.87 -35.31 -1.79
CA THR A 1054 -9.44 -34.67 -0.59
C THR A 1054 -9.29 -33.15 -0.52
N SER A 1055 -8.40 -32.55 -1.32
CA SER A 1055 -8.11 -31.10 -1.29
C SER A 1055 -7.64 -30.63 -2.68
N PRO A 1056 -8.52 -30.69 -3.69
CA PRO A 1056 -8.15 -30.41 -5.08
C PRO A 1056 -7.60 -28.99 -5.28
N CYS A 1057 -6.60 -28.83 -6.14
CA CYS A 1057 -5.92 -27.55 -6.42
C CYS A 1057 -5.12 -26.93 -5.26
N TYR A 1058 -5.09 -27.58 -4.08
CA TYR A 1058 -4.26 -27.20 -2.92
C TYR A 1058 -2.77 -27.25 -3.22
N TYR A 1059 -2.31 -28.24 -4.00
CA TYR A 1059 -0.88 -28.46 -4.27
C TYR A 1059 -0.19 -27.24 -4.88
N PHE A 1060 -0.92 -26.38 -5.58
CA PHE A 1060 -0.35 -25.15 -6.13
C PHE A 1060 0.13 -24.19 -5.04
N SER A 1061 -0.49 -24.20 -3.86
CA SER A 1061 -0.05 -23.42 -2.70
C SER A 1061 1.36 -23.81 -2.24
N TYR A 1062 1.72 -25.09 -2.29
CA TYR A 1062 3.09 -25.54 -2.00
C TYR A 1062 4.11 -25.07 -3.03
N LEU A 1063 3.68 -24.82 -4.27
CA LEU A 1063 4.56 -24.24 -5.29
C LEU A 1063 4.84 -22.78 -4.96
N THR A 1064 3.78 -22.00 -4.73
CA THR A 1064 3.89 -20.56 -4.48
C THR A 1064 4.68 -20.30 -3.21
N SER A 1065 4.38 -21.02 -2.13
CA SER A 1065 5.09 -20.92 -0.86
C SER A 1065 6.55 -21.38 -0.94
N ALA A 1066 6.87 -22.42 -1.72
CA ALA A 1066 8.23 -22.94 -1.82
C ALA A 1066 9.15 -21.91 -2.47
N PHE A 1067 8.71 -21.26 -3.56
CA PHE A 1067 9.51 -20.19 -4.17
C PHE A 1067 9.66 -18.98 -3.24
N SER A 1068 8.59 -18.56 -2.56
CA SER A 1068 8.68 -17.48 -1.55
C SER A 1068 9.62 -17.84 -0.39
N SER A 1069 9.65 -19.10 0.04
CA SER A 1069 10.53 -19.57 1.12
C SER A 1069 11.98 -19.69 0.66
N LEU A 1070 12.21 -20.14 -0.58
CA LEU A 1070 13.52 -20.11 -1.20
C LEU A 1070 14.01 -18.67 -1.39
N ASP A 1071 13.11 -17.72 -1.65
CA ASP A 1071 13.46 -16.30 -1.68
C ASP A 1071 13.98 -15.83 -0.30
N ILE A 1072 13.29 -16.20 0.80
CA ILE A 1072 13.79 -15.96 2.17
C ILE A 1072 15.18 -16.56 2.39
N LEU A 1073 15.46 -17.76 1.87
CA LEU A 1073 16.80 -18.36 1.93
C LEU A 1073 17.83 -17.52 1.18
N THR A 1074 17.50 -17.07 -0.04
CA THR A 1074 18.41 -16.22 -0.85
C THR A 1074 18.68 -14.88 -0.18
N MET A 1075 17.66 -14.27 0.43
CA MET A 1075 17.81 -13.07 1.24
C MET A 1075 18.71 -13.33 2.46
N ALA A 1076 18.55 -14.49 3.12
CA ALA A 1076 19.32 -14.80 4.32
C ALA A 1076 20.82 -14.95 4.06
N GLU A 1077 21.22 -15.42 2.87
CA GLU A 1077 22.62 -15.47 2.42
C GLU A 1077 23.21 -14.06 2.23
N GLU A 1078 22.40 -13.08 1.80
CA GLU A 1078 22.83 -11.69 1.63
C GLU A 1078 22.80 -10.88 2.94
N ASP A 1079 21.66 -10.88 3.62
CA ASP A 1079 21.40 -10.25 4.91
C ASP A 1079 20.39 -11.07 5.74
N ARG A 1080 20.91 -11.93 6.61
CA ARG A 1080 20.10 -12.76 7.52
C ARG A 1080 19.16 -11.96 8.42
N HIS A 1081 19.52 -10.73 8.81
CA HIS A 1081 18.63 -9.93 9.66
C HIS A 1081 17.40 -9.47 8.88
N GLU A 1082 17.60 -8.99 7.65
CA GLU A 1082 16.50 -8.60 6.77
C GLU A 1082 15.57 -9.78 6.46
N ALA A 1083 16.13 -10.95 6.13
CA ALA A 1083 15.34 -12.16 5.87
C ALA A 1083 14.47 -12.58 7.07
N VAL A 1084 15.02 -12.50 8.28
CA VAL A 1084 14.28 -12.76 9.53
C VAL A 1084 13.19 -11.71 9.74
N GLU A 1085 13.48 -10.42 9.54
CA GLU A 1085 12.48 -9.36 9.66
C GLU A 1085 11.33 -9.53 8.64
N THR A 1086 11.65 -9.91 7.40
CA THR A 1086 10.67 -10.24 6.35
C THR A 1086 9.81 -11.43 6.75
N TYR A 1087 10.41 -12.54 7.18
CA TYR A 1087 9.67 -13.72 7.64
C TYR A 1087 8.76 -13.38 8.85
N MET A 1088 9.30 -12.68 9.85
CA MET A 1088 8.52 -12.29 11.03
C MET A 1088 7.40 -11.33 10.67
N THR A 1089 7.61 -10.41 9.73
CA THR A 1089 6.55 -9.52 9.21
C THR A 1089 5.45 -10.31 8.52
N LEU A 1090 5.82 -11.26 7.66
CA LEU A 1090 4.88 -12.17 7.01
C LEU A 1090 4.01 -12.90 8.02
N THR A 1091 4.59 -13.35 9.14
CA THR A 1091 3.81 -14.05 10.19
C THR A 1091 2.79 -13.18 10.93
N THR A 1092 2.81 -11.86 10.73
CA THR A 1092 1.81 -10.93 11.31
C THR A 1092 0.66 -10.61 10.36
N ILE A 1093 0.76 -11.02 9.10
CA ILE A 1093 -0.23 -10.72 8.07
C ILE A 1093 -1.54 -11.46 8.41
N PRO A 1094 -2.70 -10.77 8.44
CA PRO A 1094 -3.98 -11.42 8.69
C PRO A 1094 -4.32 -12.47 7.63
N GLY A 1095 -5.00 -13.55 8.02
CA GLY A 1095 -5.28 -14.68 7.13
C GLY A 1095 -6.13 -14.33 5.90
N TYR A 1096 -6.91 -13.24 5.94
CA TYR A 1096 -7.72 -12.78 4.80
C TYR A 1096 -6.95 -12.03 3.72
N VAL A 1097 -5.69 -11.63 3.96
CA VAL A 1097 -4.90 -10.92 2.95
C VAL A 1097 -4.45 -11.93 1.89
N PRO A 1098 -4.75 -11.70 0.60
CA PRO A 1098 -4.35 -12.61 -0.49
C PRO A 1098 -2.82 -12.75 -0.69
N TYR A 1099 -2.39 -13.77 -1.43
CA TYR A 1099 -0.98 -14.17 -1.51
C TYR A 1099 -0.06 -13.11 -2.11
N CYS A 1100 -0.34 -12.62 -3.33
CA CYS A 1100 0.56 -11.66 -3.97
C CYS A 1100 0.64 -10.37 -3.14
N SER A 1101 -0.50 -9.94 -2.58
CA SER A 1101 -0.57 -8.81 -1.65
C SER A 1101 0.29 -9.02 -0.39
N ALA A 1102 0.30 -10.23 0.18
CA ALA A 1102 1.10 -10.57 1.35
C ALA A 1102 2.61 -10.63 1.04
N VAL A 1103 2.98 -11.20 -0.11
CA VAL A 1103 4.36 -11.27 -0.62
C VAL A 1103 4.90 -9.85 -0.86
N GLU A 1104 4.15 -9.00 -1.55
CA GLU A 1104 4.50 -7.60 -1.77
C GLU A 1104 4.66 -6.85 -0.44
N TYR A 1105 3.71 -7.03 0.49
CA TYR A 1105 3.76 -6.39 1.79
C TYR A 1105 4.97 -6.79 2.64
N ALA A 1106 5.38 -8.06 2.57
CA ALA A 1106 6.55 -8.57 3.27
C ALA A 1106 7.89 -8.18 2.60
N GLY A 1107 7.85 -7.65 1.37
CA GLY A 1107 9.03 -7.29 0.59
C GLY A 1107 9.67 -8.48 -0.15
N LEU A 1108 8.93 -9.56 -0.35
CA LEU A 1108 9.36 -10.72 -1.15
C LEU A 1108 9.13 -10.48 -2.65
N ARG A 1109 9.88 -11.18 -3.50
CA ARG A 1109 9.72 -11.09 -4.96
C ARG A 1109 8.45 -11.83 -5.40
N ASP A 1110 7.62 -11.17 -6.22
CA ASP A 1110 6.45 -11.82 -6.80
C ASP A 1110 6.88 -12.82 -7.89
N ILE A 1111 6.59 -14.10 -7.66
CA ILE A 1111 6.96 -15.20 -8.55
C ILE A 1111 6.20 -15.19 -9.89
N PHE A 1112 5.11 -14.42 -9.97
CA PHE A 1112 4.35 -14.24 -11.22
C PHE A 1112 4.97 -13.18 -12.14
N ASP A 1113 5.95 -12.39 -11.66
CA ASP A 1113 6.74 -11.49 -12.49
C ASP A 1113 7.74 -12.27 -13.36
N ASP A 1114 7.82 -11.87 -14.65
CA ASP A 1114 8.68 -12.50 -15.66
C ASP A 1114 10.13 -12.67 -15.17
N GLY A 1115 10.58 -13.92 -14.97
CA GLY A 1115 11.97 -14.27 -14.64
C GLY A 1115 12.27 -14.41 -13.15
N VAL A 1116 11.37 -14.03 -12.25
CA VAL A 1116 11.61 -14.09 -10.79
C VAL A 1116 11.82 -15.54 -10.33
N ALA A 1117 10.98 -16.47 -10.77
CA ALA A 1117 11.11 -17.88 -10.42
C ALA A 1117 12.45 -18.48 -10.93
N GLN A 1118 12.94 -18.02 -12.09
CA GLN A 1118 14.27 -18.38 -12.57
C GLN A 1118 15.38 -17.82 -11.67
N ASP A 1119 15.32 -16.54 -11.32
CA ASP A 1119 16.36 -15.89 -10.52
C ASP A 1119 16.47 -16.56 -9.12
N ILE A 1120 15.34 -16.79 -8.44
CA ILE A 1120 15.30 -17.48 -7.13
C ILE A 1120 15.98 -18.85 -7.20
N ILE A 1121 15.67 -19.67 -8.20
CA ILE A 1121 16.23 -21.03 -8.26
C ILE A 1121 17.71 -21.05 -8.66
N GLU A 1122 18.15 -20.11 -9.50
CA GLU A 1122 19.57 -19.98 -9.86
C GLU A 1122 20.40 -19.52 -8.65
N GLU A 1123 19.90 -18.57 -7.87
CA GLU A 1123 20.50 -18.14 -6.60
C GLU A 1123 20.53 -19.28 -5.57
N THR A 1124 19.43 -20.04 -5.44
CA THR A 1124 19.38 -21.25 -4.61
C THR A 1124 20.44 -22.27 -5.04
N ALA A 1125 20.59 -22.50 -6.35
CA ALA A 1125 21.64 -23.38 -6.88
C ALA A 1125 23.06 -22.88 -6.54
N SER A 1126 23.27 -21.57 -6.57
CA SER A 1126 24.54 -20.95 -6.16
C SER A 1126 24.84 -21.21 -4.68
N ILE A 1127 23.84 -21.04 -3.78
CA ILE A 1127 23.96 -21.33 -2.34
C ILE A 1127 24.34 -22.80 -2.11
N LEU A 1128 23.70 -23.71 -2.84
CA LEU A 1128 24.01 -25.15 -2.81
C LEU A 1128 25.34 -25.53 -3.50
N GLY A 1129 26.09 -24.58 -4.04
CA GLY A 1129 27.40 -24.82 -4.64
C GLY A 1129 27.36 -25.47 -6.03
N VAL A 1130 26.23 -25.39 -6.73
CA VAL A 1130 26.07 -25.91 -8.10
C VAL A 1130 26.86 -25.02 -9.07
N LYS A 1131 27.72 -25.63 -9.89
CA LYS A 1131 28.62 -24.86 -10.78
C LYS A 1131 27.89 -24.33 -12.00
N GLY A 1132 27.98 -23.01 -12.23
CA GLY A 1132 27.49 -22.37 -13.45
C GLY A 1132 26.39 -21.34 -13.20
N TYR A 1133 25.95 -21.27 -11.95
CA TYR A 1133 25.04 -20.27 -11.39
C TYR A 1133 25.84 -19.29 -10.53
#